data_AF-A0A2E5ERX1-F1
#
_entry.id   AF-A0A2E5ERX1-F1
#
_cell.length_a   1.000
_cell.length_b   1.000
_cell.length_c   1.000
_cell.angle_alpha   90.00
_cell.angle_beta   90.00
_cell.angle_gamma   90.00
#
_symmetry.space_group_name_H-M   'P 1'
#
loop_
_entity.id
_entity.type
_entity.pdbx_description
1 polymer ?
#
loop_
_entity_poly.entity_id
_entity_poly.type
_entity_poly.pdbx_seq_one_letter_code
_entity_poly.pdbx_strand_id
1 'polypeptide(L)'
;MRRFPTAMICSLVFLAVFLSVATQGAVRYPRLEFTRMVAHWAKYSGPEYMEFIDEVKPELVQFGFYGAHFWGLAHTPQYKGYPARLPVQGLDECGTWFEKKNKELHRRKILVIGHLNVEFLVGDPDGPDGPRGFFKFYHDLWDEDELGPKPTSDPLSMLERNRDGSLRKTTNYKIGGMAEYWACLRNPDWRQVLKAWIKRGVERGVDGFIANYFYRHDCHCDHCQLEFRDYLKEHHSAKDLKKQFGINNLAAHQFDELVAWHKPEESTALRREMLRWSQLSNKEAFDEVFVKHGRSLKPDLIVAQWNHLSNFKQINGDERCLLPADVWGRDEDYIWYSTGASGVYTDLKNGVLADGTLQARYIRGAFDDKPFTLGKYEGVRIRTAIAELAANGGSPMGFYARTDDPEAREVFKTYYSFLERYEQLYHASRSHAEIALLFPREAVHRGDLEPLNRFRESGKTLLNKHILFDVIPDDLLTPSIRARYRSVLKAGDGLPKGLSDIEAPTTVRVGSSRSAAGGEIDLHFVNYNREEFPPRENGQPNPGKGATDENPIPASGIKVSFDVPDEERVTSIDVITPESPDPVSIGFTGTDPVSFEVPEFLVYSVARVKLSPRSPEKHPRIAGITTLHRVNSHADVLLTRFVETESLNGDGRHPDLNLTALYVDQVPESDISRALAKKHGFAIKESIAGTLRHGPIDGVMLVAEHGDYPKSDTGQTIYPKRRMFGKLAKVFKRDKISVPVFIDKHLADNWEDSKWLYDKAKELKIPLMAGSSVPGAWRVPAADVKRGAKLKEIVSVTYGSLDAYGFHALEMVQSLAERRAGGETGIKRVRCVSGEDVWTSRLYDRELFGETLSRLSLRRRLDSKPLEELVSEPVLFHLEYTDGLRASVLQLNGAIAEWASAWRYGSGETGSALFWLQDARPYHHFSYLLRGIEKMFYAGKPTWPVERTLLTSGALDALLISKRDGGDWLETPYLDVKYKSDWNWSQPDPPLRGWQLPRKKK
;
A
#
# COMPACT_ATOMS: atom_id res chain seq x y z
N MET A 1 -31.58 -35.01 50.30
CA MET A 1 -31.29 -34.45 51.65
C MET A 1 -29.78 -34.31 51.77
N ARG A 2 -29.28 -33.15 52.26
CA ARG A 2 -27.85 -32.70 52.39
C ARG A 2 -27.21 -32.23 51.07
N ARG A 3 -27.25 -30.93 50.73
CA ARG A 3 -26.38 -29.78 51.13
C ARG A 3 -24.91 -29.95 50.72
N PHE A 4 -24.49 -29.20 49.69
CA PHE A 4 -23.11 -28.73 49.49
C PHE A 4 -23.13 -27.22 49.19
N PRO A 5 -22.15 -26.43 49.64
CA PRO A 5 -22.27 -24.98 49.75
C PRO A 5 -21.68 -24.21 48.55
N THR A 6 -22.36 -23.10 48.29
CA THR A 6 -22.12 -22.02 47.33
C THR A 6 -20.90 -21.18 47.75
N ALA A 7 -19.74 -21.38 47.13
CA ALA A 7 -18.61 -20.42 47.21
C ALA A 7 -17.49 -20.72 46.19
N MET A 8 -17.77 -20.90 44.90
CA MET A 8 -16.71 -20.89 43.87
C MET A 8 -17.23 -20.65 42.43
N ILE A 9 -18.24 -19.79 42.25
CA ILE A 9 -18.79 -19.44 40.92
C ILE A 9 -18.99 -17.90 40.81
N CYS A 10 -18.00 -17.12 41.24
CA CYS A 10 -17.97 -15.67 40.96
C CYS A 10 -16.63 -15.15 40.41
N SER A 11 -15.59 -15.98 40.31
CA SER A 11 -14.28 -15.57 39.77
C SER A 11 -13.97 -16.12 38.37
N LEU A 12 -14.85 -16.96 37.80
CA LEU A 12 -14.67 -17.59 36.49
C LEU A 12 -15.51 -16.97 35.35
N VAL A 13 -16.36 -15.99 35.66
CA VAL A 13 -17.13 -15.22 34.65
C VAL A 13 -16.51 -13.84 34.39
N PHE A 14 -15.72 -13.29 35.33
CA PHE A 14 -15.07 -11.98 35.17
C PHE A 14 -13.73 -12.02 34.40
N LEU A 15 -13.13 -13.20 34.20
CA LEU A 15 -11.89 -13.34 33.40
C LEU A 15 -12.15 -13.74 31.93
N ALA A 16 -13.39 -14.13 31.59
CA ALA A 16 -13.78 -14.51 30.23
C ALA A 16 -14.26 -13.31 29.38
N VAL A 17 -14.46 -12.13 29.96
CA VAL A 17 -14.87 -10.90 29.25
C VAL A 17 -13.69 -9.99 28.93
N PHE A 18 -12.51 -10.21 29.51
CA PHE A 18 -11.29 -9.40 29.26
C PHE A 18 -10.19 -10.08 28.44
N LEU A 19 -10.44 -11.27 27.86
CA LEU A 19 -9.51 -11.98 26.97
C LEU A 19 -10.00 -12.11 25.52
N SER A 20 -11.03 -11.36 25.12
CA SER A 20 -11.53 -11.31 23.74
C SER A 20 -11.26 -9.98 23.02
N VAL A 21 -10.47 -9.08 23.60
CA VAL A 21 -10.05 -7.82 22.96
C VAL A 21 -8.54 -7.80 22.79
N ALA A 22 -8.01 -8.62 21.88
CA ALA A 22 -6.76 -8.39 21.14
C ALA A 22 -6.36 -9.64 20.34
N THR A 23 -7.04 -9.91 19.22
CA THR A 23 -6.44 -10.46 17.97
C THR A 23 -7.49 -10.40 16.85
N GLN A 24 -8.05 -9.21 16.57
CA GLN A 24 -8.59 -8.98 15.24
C GLN A 24 -7.39 -8.65 14.36
N GLY A 25 -6.80 -9.67 13.73
CA GLY A 25 -5.95 -9.42 12.56
C GLY A 25 -6.78 -8.61 11.58
N ALA A 26 -6.36 -7.37 11.27
CA ALA A 26 -7.09 -6.48 10.40
C ALA A 26 -7.47 -7.23 9.11
N VAL A 27 -8.77 -7.39 8.87
CA VAL A 27 -9.28 -7.93 7.62
C VAL A 27 -8.87 -6.95 6.53
N ARG A 28 -7.85 -7.29 5.75
CA ARG A 28 -7.47 -6.49 4.58
C ARG A 28 -8.49 -6.75 3.49
N TYR A 29 -9.39 -5.80 3.29
CA TYR A 29 -10.30 -5.77 2.16
C TYR A 29 -9.52 -5.50 0.86
N PRO A 30 -9.94 -6.05 -0.29
CA PRO A 30 -9.39 -5.64 -1.58
C PRO A 30 -9.52 -4.13 -1.69
N ARG A 31 -8.43 -3.46 -2.10
CA ARG A 31 -8.45 -2.02 -2.30
C ARG A 31 -9.43 -1.69 -3.42
N LEU A 32 -10.42 -0.84 -3.11
CA LEU A 32 -11.34 -0.30 -4.09
C LEU A 32 -10.55 0.59 -5.06
N GLU A 33 -10.87 0.49 -6.35
CA GLU A 33 -10.32 1.32 -7.42
C GLU A 33 -11.49 1.71 -8.33
N PHE A 34 -11.53 2.99 -8.74
CA PHE A 34 -12.49 3.50 -9.71
C PHE A 34 -12.00 4.84 -10.29
N THR A 35 -12.35 5.09 -11.54
CA THR A 35 -11.91 6.25 -12.33
C THR A 35 -13.07 7.09 -12.84
N ARG A 36 -14.30 6.57 -12.83
CA ARG A 36 -15.50 7.30 -13.28
C ARG A 36 -16.55 7.29 -12.19
N MET A 37 -16.85 8.48 -11.65
CA MET A 37 -17.77 8.64 -10.52
C MET A 37 -18.73 9.79 -10.75
N VAL A 38 -20.02 9.53 -10.54
CA VAL A 38 -21.04 10.57 -10.59
C VAL A 38 -21.66 10.77 -9.21
N ALA A 39 -21.92 12.02 -8.79
CA ALA A 39 -22.56 12.31 -7.52
C ALA A 39 -23.75 13.26 -7.66
N HIS A 40 -24.86 12.96 -6.97
CA HIS A 40 -26.08 13.76 -7.04
C HIS A 40 -26.74 13.96 -5.68
N TRP A 41 -27.06 15.22 -5.37
CA TRP A 41 -27.97 15.57 -4.27
C TRP A 41 -29.37 15.96 -4.76
N ALA A 42 -29.59 15.99 -6.08
CA ALA A 42 -30.79 16.52 -6.71
C ALA A 42 -31.00 15.89 -8.08
N LYS A 43 -32.23 16.00 -8.61
CA LYS A 43 -32.61 15.72 -10.01
C LYS A 43 -32.36 14.30 -10.52
N TYR A 44 -31.85 13.39 -9.67
CA TYR A 44 -31.66 11.98 -9.99
C TYR A 44 -32.98 11.18 -10.15
N SER A 45 -34.13 11.84 -9.95
CA SER A 45 -35.46 11.28 -10.20
C SER A 45 -36.03 11.61 -11.58
N GLY A 46 -35.32 12.42 -12.38
CA GLY A 46 -35.72 12.78 -13.74
C GLY A 46 -35.75 11.56 -14.68
N PRO A 47 -36.65 11.53 -15.67
CA PRO A 47 -36.73 10.43 -16.64
C PRO A 47 -35.43 10.21 -17.43
N GLU A 48 -34.66 11.28 -17.66
CA GLU A 48 -33.40 11.30 -18.40
C GLU A 48 -32.22 10.68 -17.61
N TYR A 49 -32.36 10.48 -16.31
CA TYR A 49 -31.25 10.07 -15.45
C TYR A 49 -30.63 8.73 -15.88
N MET A 50 -31.46 7.73 -16.17
CA MET A 50 -30.94 6.40 -16.53
C MET A 50 -30.30 6.39 -17.92
N GLU A 51 -30.82 7.19 -18.84
CA GLU A 51 -30.25 7.38 -20.16
C GLU A 51 -28.86 8.03 -20.06
N PHE A 52 -28.72 9.05 -19.20
CA PHE A 52 -27.42 9.64 -18.88
C PHE A 52 -26.44 8.60 -18.31
N ILE A 53 -26.89 7.77 -17.37
CA ILE A 53 -26.07 6.69 -16.79
C ILE A 53 -25.61 5.69 -17.86
N ASP A 54 -26.49 5.32 -18.79
CA ASP A 54 -26.17 4.42 -19.91
C ASP A 54 -25.15 5.02 -20.88
N GLU A 55 -25.19 6.33 -21.08
CA GLU A 55 -24.23 7.04 -21.94
C GLU A 55 -22.84 7.21 -21.33
N VAL A 56 -22.77 7.55 -20.04
CA VAL A 56 -21.49 7.92 -19.39
C VAL A 56 -20.84 6.77 -18.63
N LYS A 57 -21.59 5.69 -18.35
CA LYS A 57 -21.14 4.44 -17.72
C LYS A 57 -20.20 4.66 -16.51
N PRO A 58 -20.67 5.31 -15.44
CA PRO A 58 -19.87 5.46 -14.24
C PRO A 58 -19.65 4.11 -13.57
N GLU A 59 -18.52 3.93 -12.88
CA GLU A 59 -18.27 2.75 -12.05
C GLU A 59 -18.97 2.87 -10.70
N LEU A 60 -19.14 4.11 -10.23
CA LEU A 60 -19.71 4.44 -8.93
C LEU A 60 -20.65 5.65 -9.04
N VAL A 61 -21.79 5.57 -8.34
CA VAL A 61 -22.69 6.71 -8.14
C VAL A 61 -22.88 7.02 -6.66
N GLN A 62 -22.73 8.28 -6.27
CA GLN A 62 -23.28 8.78 -5.01
C GLN A 62 -24.74 9.19 -5.23
N PHE A 63 -25.67 8.43 -4.66
CA PHE A 63 -27.08 8.44 -5.03
C PHE A 63 -27.99 8.28 -3.80
N GLY A 64 -28.94 9.19 -3.66
CA GLY A 64 -29.98 9.14 -2.62
C GLY A 64 -29.48 9.48 -1.20
N PHE A 65 -30.41 9.87 -0.33
CA PHE A 65 -30.15 10.18 1.08
C PHE A 65 -30.76 9.09 1.97
N TYR A 66 -29.98 8.60 2.93
CA TYR A 66 -30.37 7.49 3.83
C TYR A 66 -30.24 7.82 5.32
N GLY A 67 -29.78 9.04 5.64
CA GLY A 67 -29.55 9.51 7.02
C GLY A 67 -30.63 10.47 7.51
N ALA A 68 -30.23 11.41 8.38
CA ALA A 68 -31.16 12.28 9.12
C ALA A 68 -32.17 13.04 8.24
N HIS A 69 -31.75 13.52 7.07
CA HIS A 69 -32.67 14.21 6.15
C HIS A 69 -33.72 13.28 5.53
N PHE A 70 -33.41 12.01 5.30
CA PHE A 70 -34.40 11.05 4.81
C PHE A 70 -35.46 10.83 5.88
N TRP A 71 -35.03 10.38 7.06
CA TRP A 71 -35.94 10.04 8.16
C TRP A 71 -36.72 11.25 8.68
N GLY A 72 -36.09 12.42 8.73
CA GLY A 72 -36.73 13.65 9.20
C GLY A 72 -37.62 14.37 8.19
N LEU A 73 -37.42 14.20 6.87
CA LEU A 73 -38.13 15.01 5.87
C LEU A 73 -38.99 14.22 4.87
N ALA A 74 -38.74 12.92 4.64
CA ALA A 74 -39.47 12.16 3.61
C ALA A 74 -40.99 12.18 3.83
N HIS A 75 -41.45 12.10 5.08
CA HIS A 75 -42.86 12.12 5.46
C HIS A 75 -43.48 13.53 5.48
N THR A 76 -42.69 14.58 5.22
CA THR A 76 -43.14 15.98 5.31
C THR A 76 -43.45 16.58 3.93
N PRO A 77 -44.26 17.65 3.84
CA PRO A 77 -44.47 18.38 2.58
C PRO A 77 -43.17 18.98 1.98
N GLN A 78 -42.11 19.09 2.78
CA GLN A 78 -40.81 19.65 2.39
C GLN A 78 -39.86 18.61 1.76
N TYR A 79 -40.26 17.35 1.60
CA TYR A 79 -39.39 16.25 1.11
C TYR A 79 -38.60 16.59 -0.16
N LYS A 80 -39.21 17.30 -1.12
CA LYS A 80 -38.61 17.70 -2.40
C LYS A 80 -37.67 18.91 -2.32
N GLY A 81 -37.58 19.55 -1.16
CA GLY A 81 -36.79 20.75 -0.90
C GLY A 81 -35.31 20.46 -0.64
N TYR A 82 -34.52 21.53 -0.56
CA TYR A 82 -33.17 21.46 -0.01
C TYR A 82 -33.25 20.99 1.46
N PRO A 83 -32.31 20.17 1.96
CA PRO A 83 -31.08 19.72 1.30
C PRO A 83 -31.17 18.42 0.50
N ALA A 84 -32.13 17.53 0.81
CA ALA A 84 -32.13 16.16 0.29
C ALA A 84 -32.86 15.95 -1.04
N ARG A 85 -33.83 16.81 -1.39
CA ARG A 85 -34.60 16.76 -2.64
C ARG A 85 -35.09 15.35 -3.00
N LEU A 86 -35.78 14.74 -2.05
CA LEU A 86 -36.23 13.35 -2.13
C LEU A 86 -37.21 13.16 -3.31
N PRO A 87 -37.19 11.98 -3.97
CA PRO A 87 -37.91 11.72 -5.21
C PRO A 87 -39.43 11.63 -5.03
N VAL A 88 -39.89 11.11 -3.90
CA VAL A 88 -41.32 10.92 -3.57
C VAL A 88 -41.54 11.16 -2.08
N GLN A 89 -42.75 11.59 -1.70
CA GLN A 89 -43.13 11.79 -0.31
C GLN A 89 -43.48 10.43 0.33
N GLY A 90 -43.12 10.27 1.61
CA GLY A 90 -43.38 9.07 2.41
C GLY A 90 -42.11 8.23 2.63
N LEU A 91 -41.98 7.64 3.83
CA LEU A 91 -40.79 6.86 4.20
C LEU A 91 -40.71 5.56 3.42
N ASP A 92 -41.83 4.84 3.31
CA ASP A 92 -41.89 3.55 2.61
C ASP A 92 -41.87 3.73 1.10
N GLU A 93 -42.60 4.72 0.59
CA GLU A 93 -42.64 5.07 -0.83
C GLU A 93 -41.25 5.48 -1.32
N CYS A 94 -40.58 6.37 -0.58
CA CYS A 94 -39.23 6.82 -0.95
C CYS A 94 -38.18 5.72 -0.75
N GLY A 95 -38.30 4.91 0.31
CA GLY A 95 -37.45 3.75 0.53
C GLY A 95 -37.54 2.72 -0.59
N THR A 96 -38.77 2.35 -0.97
CA THR A 96 -39.06 1.43 -2.08
C THR A 96 -38.57 1.99 -3.42
N TRP A 97 -38.71 3.31 -3.62
CA TRP A 97 -38.19 3.97 -4.80
C TRP A 97 -36.66 3.83 -4.90
N PHE A 98 -35.94 4.08 -3.79
CA PHE A 98 -34.49 3.90 -3.74
C PHE A 98 -34.09 2.45 -4.00
N GLU A 99 -34.74 1.46 -3.37
CA GLU A 99 -34.47 0.04 -3.61
C GLU A 99 -34.60 -0.34 -5.10
N LYS A 100 -35.68 0.11 -5.74
CA LYS A 100 -35.91 -0.17 -7.16
C LYS A 100 -34.82 0.43 -8.02
N LYS A 101 -34.39 1.66 -7.70
CA LYS A 101 -33.32 2.36 -8.44
C LYS A 101 -31.94 1.75 -8.21
N ASN A 102 -31.62 1.37 -6.98
CA ASN A 102 -30.37 0.68 -6.66
C ASN A 102 -30.26 -0.63 -7.45
N LYS A 103 -31.34 -1.43 -7.49
CA LYS A 103 -31.42 -2.65 -8.33
C LYS A 103 -31.21 -2.37 -9.81
N GLU A 104 -31.69 -1.23 -10.31
CA GLU A 104 -31.52 -0.84 -11.71
C GLU A 104 -30.07 -0.43 -12.05
N LEU A 105 -29.39 0.25 -11.13
CA LEU A 105 -27.96 0.59 -11.22
C LEU A 105 -27.08 -0.65 -11.11
N HIS A 106 -27.39 -1.58 -10.20
CA HIS A 106 -26.68 -2.84 -10.06
C HIS A 106 -26.76 -3.73 -11.30
N ARG A 107 -27.88 -3.74 -12.03
CA ARG A 107 -27.99 -4.45 -13.32
C ARG A 107 -26.98 -3.93 -14.36
N ARG A 108 -26.52 -2.69 -14.21
CA ARG A 108 -25.48 -2.05 -15.03
C ARG A 108 -24.08 -2.19 -14.44
N LYS A 109 -23.92 -2.95 -13.34
CA LYS A 109 -22.66 -3.15 -12.60
C LYS A 109 -22.09 -1.87 -12.00
N ILE A 110 -22.97 -0.95 -11.61
CA ILE A 110 -22.60 0.34 -11.01
C ILE A 110 -22.73 0.23 -9.49
N LEU A 111 -21.69 0.65 -8.77
CA LEU A 111 -21.70 0.70 -7.31
C LEU A 111 -22.53 1.88 -6.80
N VAL A 112 -23.33 1.66 -5.77
CA VAL A 112 -24.23 2.68 -5.20
C VAL A 112 -23.75 3.12 -3.83
N ILE A 113 -23.38 4.39 -3.70
CA ILE A 113 -22.98 5.00 -2.42
C ILE A 113 -24.06 5.95 -1.92
N GLY A 114 -24.67 5.64 -0.77
CA GLY A 114 -25.70 6.48 -0.17
C GLY A 114 -25.13 7.70 0.56
N HIS A 115 -25.79 8.85 0.44
CA HIS A 115 -25.53 10.01 1.30
C HIS A 115 -26.08 9.76 2.70
N LEU A 116 -25.20 9.65 3.69
CA LEU A 116 -25.60 9.51 5.09
C LEU A 116 -25.28 10.81 5.85
N ASN A 117 -26.27 11.70 5.95
CA ASN A 117 -26.20 12.78 6.93
C ASN A 117 -26.28 12.18 8.34
N VAL A 118 -25.22 12.37 9.13
CA VAL A 118 -25.05 11.70 10.41
C VAL A 118 -25.54 12.47 11.63
N GLU A 119 -25.85 13.77 11.53
CA GLU A 119 -26.16 14.56 12.73
C GLU A 119 -26.98 15.84 12.53
N PHE A 120 -27.14 16.34 11.30
CA PHE A 120 -27.95 17.53 11.06
C PHE A 120 -29.44 17.16 10.98
N LEU A 121 -30.18 17.48 12.06
CA LEU A 121 -31.60 17.17 12.22
C LEU A 121 -32.46 18.40 11.96
N VAL A 122 -33.54 18.22 11.19
CA VAL A 122 -34.56 19.25 10.96
C VAL A 122 -35.84 18.81 11.65
N GLY A 123 -36.41 19.66 12.49
CA GLY A 123 -37.63 19.35 13.21
C GLY A 123 -37.89 20.29 14.38
N ASP A 124 -39.08 20.20 14.97
CA ASP A 124 -39.38 20.83 16.24
C ASP A 124 -39.81 19.74 17.23
N PRO A 125 -39.21 19.68 18.42
CA PRO A 125 -39.57 18.65 19.39
C PRO A 125 -40.98 18.87 19.93
N ASP A 126 -41.35 20.12 20.14
CA ASP A 126 -42.66 20.53 20.62
C ASP A 126 -43.16 21.71 19.76
N GLY A 127 -44.42 21.64 19.34
CA GLY A 127 -45.08 22.67 18.54
C GLY A 127 -46.60 22.62 18.71
N PRO A 128 -47.35 23.63 18.18
CA PRO A 128 -48.81 23.69 18.32
C PRO A 128 -49.54 22.45 17.80
N ASP A 129 -48.96 21.78 16.80
CA ASP A 129 -49.51 20.57 16.16
C ASP A 129 -48.77 19.29 16.59
N GLY A 130 -47.99 19.33 17.68
CA GLY A 130 -47.11 18.25 18.13
C GLY A 130 -45.71 18.26 17.51
N PRO A 131 -44.91 17.20 17.70
CA PRO A 131 -43.56 17.10 17.16
C PRO A 131 -43.56 17.13 15.63
N ARG A 132 -42.53 17.74 15.03
CA ARG A 132 -42.34 17.86 13.57
C ARG A 132 -40.97 17.34 13.14
N GLY A 133 -40.85 16.96 11.87
CA GLY A 133 -39.60 16.54 11.25
C GLY A 133 -38.99 15.29 11.90
N PHE A 134 -37.70 15.34 12.24
CA PHE A 134 -37.01 14.24 12.92
C PHE A 134 -37.72 13.78 14.21
N PHE A 135 -38.21 14.71 15.03
CA PHE A 135 -38.86 14.35 16.29
C PHE A 135 -40.19 13.63 16.07
N LYS A 136 -40.95 14.04 15.06
CA LYS A 136 -42.16 13.29 14.65
C LYS A 136 -41.80 11.87 14.23
N PHE A 137 -40.77 11.74 13.39
CA PHE A 137 -40.29 10.43 12.98
C PHE A 137 -39.92 9.57 14.19
N TYR A 138 -39.10 10.10 15.11
CA TYR A 138 -38.64 9.33 16.26
C TYR A 138 -39.77 8.94 17.20
N HIS A 139 -40.76 9.82 17.44
CA HIS A 139 -41.89 9.51 18.31
C HIS A 139 -42.90 8.58 17.66
N ASP A 140 -43.35 8.91 16.45
CA ASP A 140 -44.57 8.34 15.88
C ASP A 140 -44.30 7.34 14.76
N LEU A 141 -43.17 7.45 14.05
CA LEU A 141 -42.91 6.74 12.79
C LEU A 141 -41.68 5.81 12.85
N TRP A 142 -41.07 5.65 14.01
CA TRP A 142 -39.98 4.70 14.21
C TRP A 142 -40.55 3.29 14.25
N ASP A 143 -40.24 2.51 13.22
CA ASP A 143 -40.63 1.11 13.13
C ASP A 143 -39.59 0.22 13.84
N GLU A 144 -39.98 -0.40 14.95
CA GLU A 144 -39.08 -1.27 15.72
C GLU A 144 -38.80 -2.61 15.04
N ASP A 145 -39.66 -3.08 14.13
CA ASP A 145 -39.42 -4.30 13.36
C ASP A 145 -38.34 -4.04 12.29
N GLU A 146 -38.32 -2.85 11.68
CA GLU A 146 -37.30 -2.47 10.70
C GLU A 146 -35.97 -2.03 11.35
N LEU A 147 -36.05 -1.12 12.33
CA LEU A 147 -34.90 -0.38 12.88
C LEU A 147 -34.41 -0.94 14.22
N GLY A 148 -35.14 -1.86 14.82
CA GLY A 148 -34.90 -2.32 16.18
C GLY A 148 -35.47 -1.35 17.23
N PRO A 149 -35.30 -1.65 18.52
CA PRO A 149 -35.86 -0.84 19.59
C PRO A 149 -35.27 0.58 19.58
N LYS A 150 -36.09 1.56 19.99
CA LYS A 150 -35.59 2.93 20.18
C LYS A 150 -34.45 2.94 21.21
N PRO A 151 -33.32 3.59 20.92
CA PRO A 151 -32.21 3.66 21.86
C PRO A 151 -32.56 4.33 23.21
N THR A 152 -33.48 5.29 23.18
CA THR A 152 -33.93 6.04 24.36
C THR A 152 -35.39 6.47 24.20
N SER A 153 -36.09 6.72 25.31
CA SER A 153 -37.45 7.28 25.26
C SER A 153 -37.47 8.79 25.01
N ASP A 154 -36.37 9.50 25.29
CA ASP A 154 -36.25 10.95 25.11
C ASP A 154 -35.25 11.27 23.99
N PRO A 155 -35.71 11.65 22.78
CA PRO A 155 -34.81 12.01 21.68
C PRO A 155 -33.96 13.25 21.95
N LEU A 156 -34.35 14.13 22.88
CA LEU A 156 -33.57 15.33 23.22
C LEU A 156 -32.27 14.99 23.95
N SER A 157 -32.22 13.84 24.63
CA SER A 157 -31.03 13.35 25.32
C SER A 157 -29.85 13.05 24.37
N MET A 158 -30.14 12.78 23.10
CA MET A 158 -29.14 12.48 22.06
C MET A 158 -28.51 13.72 21.41
N LEU A 159 -29.02 14.91 21.72
CA LEU A 159 -28.63 16.15 21.03
C LEU A 159 -27.42 16.85 21.67
N GLU A 160 -26.74 17.64 20.86
CA GLU A 160 -25.70 18.53 21.33
C GLU A 160 -26.26 19.63 22.24
N ARG A 161 -25.46 20.02 23.23
CA ARG A 161 -25.83 21.04 24.23
C ARG A 161 -24.86 22.21 24.19
N ASN A 162 -25.40 23.40 24.41
CA ASN A 162 -24.60 24.57 24.75
C ASN A 162 -24.07 24.45 26.19
N ARG A 163 -23.15 25.34 26.56
CA ARG A 163 -22.56 25.38 27.90
C ARG A 163 -23.57 25.51 29.03
N ASP A 164 -24.67 26.24 28.81
CA ASP A 164 -25.75 26.43 29.80
C ASP A 164 -26.71 25.21 29.91
N GLY A 165 -26.43 24.13 29.17
CA GLY A 165 -27.24 22.92 29.13
C GLY A 165 -28.41 22.98 28.14
N SER A 166 -28.68 24.14 27.54
CA SER A 166 -29.71 24.30 26.50
C SER A 166 -29.35 23.51 25.24
N LEU A 167 -30.37 23.09 24.49
CA LEU A 167 -30.16 22.39 23.22
C LEU A 167 -29.50 23.31 22.21
N ARG A 168 -28.47 22.79 21.54
CA ARG A 168 -27.83 23.51 20.43
C ARG A 168 -28.77 23.49 19.22
N LYS A 169 -29.29 24.67 18.85
CA LYS A 169 -30.17 24.84 17.69
C LYS A 169 -29.83 26.06 16.86
N THR A 170 -30.10 26.00 15.56
CA THR A 170 -30.04 27.14 14.64
C THR A 170 -31.36 27.32 13.90
N THR A 171 -31.48 28.43 13.17
CA THR A 171 -32.60 28.68 12.24
C THR A 171 -32.08 29.27 10.93
N ASN A 172 -30.99 28.70 10.41
CA ASN A 172 -30.28 29.18 9.24
C ASN A 172 -31.04 28.84 7.95
N TYR A 173 -31.61 27.64 7.86
CA TYR A 173 -32.30 27.16 6.66
C TYR A 173 -33.83 27.27 6.78
N LYS A 174 -34.38 27.20 8.01
CA LYS A 174 -35.82 27.30 8.31
C LYS A 174 -36.69 26.41 7.41
N ILE A 175 -36.24 25.18 7.18
CA ILE A 175 -36.91 24.24 6.26
C ILE A 175 -38.30 23.94 6.81
N GLY A 176 -39.35 24.34 6.07
CA GLY A 176 -40.73 24.24 6.56
C GLY A 176 -41.03 25.06 7.82
N GLY A 177 -40.21 26.07 8.11
CA GLY A 177 -40.26 26.86 9.34
C GLY A 177 -39.78 26.11 10.59
N MET A 178 -39.19 24.92 10.46
CA MET A 178 -38.62 24.14 11.57
C MET A 178 -37.22 24.63 11.96
N ALA A 179 -36.84 24.39 13.20
CA ALA A 179 -35.47 24.59 13.66
C ALA A 179 -34.51 23.48 13.18
N GLU A 180 -33.22 23.77 13.29
CA GLU A 180 -32.15 22.79 13.03
C GLU A 180 -31.45 22.43 14.35
N TYR A 181 -31.32 21.13 14.61
CA TYR A 181 -30.62 20.57 15.77
C TYR A 181 -29.45 19.70 15.32
N TRP A 182 -28.53 19.45 16.24
CA TRP A 182 -27.33 18.65 16.01
C TRP A 182 -27.32 17.48 16.96
N ALA A 183 -27.19 16.27 16.43
CA ALA A 183 -27.04 15.07 17.24
C ALA A 183 -25.59 14.88 17.69
N CYS A 184 -25.38 14.28 18.86
CA CYS A 184 -24.05 14.10 19.40
C CYS A 184 -23.46 12.73 19.05
N LEU A 185 -22.45 12.66 18.17
CA LEU A 185 -21.77 11.39 17.82
C LEU A 185 -21.03 10.72 19.00
N ARG A 186 -20.83 11.42 20.13
CA ARG A 186 -20.29 10.86 21.39
C ARG A 186 -21.38 10.16 22.19
N ASN A 187 -22.64 10.51 21.97
CA ASN A 187 -23.75 9.82 22.62
C ASN A 187 -23.89 8.41 21.99
N PRO A 188 -23.77 7.32 22.78
CA PRO A 188 -23.90 5.95 22.28
C PRO A 188 -25.31 5.65 21.72
N ASP A 189 -26.36 6.27 22.25
CA ASP A 189 -27.73 6.11 21.76
C ASP A 189 -27.87 6.69 20.36
N TRP A 190 -27.22 7.83 20.10
CA TRP A 190 -27.18 8.38 18.74
C TRP A 190 -26.43 7.48 17.77
N ARG A 191 -25.29 6.91 18.20
CA ARG A 191 -24.56 5.93 17.38
C ARG A 191 -25.40 4.70 17.10
N GLN A 192 -26.30 4.29 18.00
CA GLN A 192 -27.25 3.22 17.76
C GLN A 192 -28.30 3.58 16.69
N VAL A 193 -28.77 4.83 16.64
CA VAL A 193 -29.63 5.31 15.55
C VAL A 193 -28.91 5.19 14.20
N LEU A 194 -27.65 5.63 14.11
CA LEU A 194 -26.87 5.53 12.88
C LEU A 194 -26.65 4.07 12.44
N LYS A 195 -26.39 3.17 13.38
CA LYS A 195 -26.26 1.73 13.11
C LYS A 195 -27.55 1.13 12.54
N ALA A 196 -28.71 1.54 13.05
CA ALA A 196 -30.02 1.12 12.52
C ALA A 196 -30.25 1.65 11.09
N TRP A 197 -29.90 2.91 10.84
CA TRP A 197 -30.01 3.49 9.49
C TRP A 197 -29.05 2.86 8.48
N ILE A 198 -27.82 2.54 8.88
CA ILE A 198 -26.87 1.80 8.04
C ILE A 198 -27.40 0.41 7.70
N LYS A 199 -27.92 -0.32 8.69
CA LYS A 199 -28.58 -1.63 8.45
C LYS A 199 -29.67 -1.48 7.39
N ARG A 200 -30.57 -0.51 7.57
CA ARG A 200 -31.67 -0.31 6.62
C ARG A 200 -31.18 0.11 5.22
N GLY A 201 -30.17 0.95 5.13
CA GLY A 201 -29.59 1.33 3.83
C GLY A 201 -28.95 0.14 3.10
N VAL A 202 -28.21 -0.71 3.82
CA VAL A 202 -27.62 -1.95 3.26
C VAL A 202 -28.70 -2.92 2.77
N GLU A 203 -29.76 -3.11 3.56
CA GLU A 203 -30.93 -3.92 3.14
C GLU A 203 -31.59 -3.36 1.87
N ARG A 204 -31.56 -2.03 1.70
CA ARG A 204 -32.07 -1.33 0.50
C ARG A 204 -31.11 -1.37 -0.70
N GLY A 205 -29.98 -2.07 -0.58
CA GLY A 205 -29.05 -2.33 -1.67
C GLY A 205 -28.05 -1.24 -1.95
N VAL A 206 -27.62 -0.45 -0.96
CA VAL A 206 -26.43 0.38 -1.11
C VAL A 206 -25.15 -0.46 -0.93
N ASP A 207 -24.13 -0.16 -1.73
CA ASP A 207 -22.81 -0.79 -1.62
C ASP A 207 -21.91 -0.12 -0.57
N GLY A 208 -22.29 1.08 -0.16
CA GLY A 208 -21.53 1.88 0.78
C GLY A 208 -22.20 3.19 1.16
N PHE A 209 -21.50 3.95 2.00
CA PHE A 209 -21.95 5.28 2.43
C PHE A 209 -20.84 6.31 2.37
N ILE A 210 -21.24 7.52 2.00
CA ILE A 210 -20.47 8.72 2.25
C ILE A 210 -21.06 9.40 3.49
N ALA A 211 -20.26 9.53 4.55
CA ALA A 211 -20.66 10.26 5.74
C ALA A 211 -20.65 11.78 5.44
N ASN A 212 -21.81 12.42 5.57
CA ASN A 212 -21.99 13.85 5.40
C ASN A 212 -22.20 14.54 6.76
N TYR A 213 -21.76 15.80 6.86
CA TYR A 213 -21.82 16.59 8.09
C TYR A 213 -21.04 15.93 9.24
N PHE A 214 -19.88 15.34 8.94
CA PHE A 214 -19.09 14.55 9.89
C PHE A 214 -18.02 15.40 10.61
N TYR A 215 -18.42 16.54 11.16
CA TYR A 215 -17.59 17.45 11.96
C TYR A 215 -18.21 17.65 13.35
N ARG A 216 -17.57 18.39 14.25
CA ARG A 216 -18.08 18.60 15.62
C ARG A 216 -18.29 20.09 15.88
N HIS A 217 -19.22 20.41 16.78
CA HIS A 217 -19.39 21.75 17.33
C HIS A 217 -18.90 21.86 18.78
N ASP A 218 -19.10 23.04 19.38
CA ASP A 218 -18.83 23.27 20.80
C ASP A 218 -19.92 22.64 21.69
N CYS A 219 -19.96 21.30 21.72
CA CYS A 219 -20.97 20.52 22.44
C CYS A 219 -20.53 20.20 23.87
N HIS A 220 -21.37 20.57 24.84
CA HIS A 220 -21.17 20.43 26.28
C HIS A 220 -22.07 19.37 26.94
N CYS A 221 -22.60 18.41 26.18
CA CYS A 221 -23.32 17.29 26.79
C CYS A 221 -22.39 16.45 27.68
N ASP A 222 -22.97 15.68 28.59
CA ASP A 222 -22.22 14.88 29.57
C ASP A 222 -21.24 13.91 28.89
N HIS A 223 -21.60 13.33 27.74
CA HIS A 223 -20.72 12.45 26.97
C HIS A 223 -19.46 13.18 26.47
N CYS A 224 -19.61 14.33 25.81
CA CYS A 224 -18.47 15.13 25.34
C CYS A 224 -17.58 15.58 26.50
N GLN A 225 -18.19 16.00 27.61
CA GLN A 225 -17.49 16.44 28.81
C GLN A 225 -16.73 15.30 29.49
N LEU A 226 -17.30 14.09 29.53
CA LEU A 226 -16.66 12.91 30.09
C LEU A 226 -15.51 12.42 29.20
N GLU A 227 -15.78 12.20 27.91
CA GLU A 227 -14.79 11.66 26.98
C GLU A 227 -13.60 12.59 26.77
N PHE A 228 -13.79 13.91 26.76
CA PHE A 228 -12.65 14.83 26.70
C PHE A 228 -11.80 14.80 27.98
N ARG A 229 -12.42 14.61 29.16
CA ARG A 229 -11.65 14.41 30.40
C ARG A 229 -10.84 13.12 30.34
N ASP A 230 -11.44 12.04 29.87
CA ASP A 230 -10.75 10.76 29.74
C ASP A 230 -9.59 10.85 28.72
N TYR A 231 -9.83 11.50 27.58
CA TYR A 231 -8.79 11.81 26.61
C TYR A 231 -7.60 12.55 27.23
N LEU A 232 -7.87 13.65 27.96
CA LEU A 232 -6.81 14.43 28.62
C LEU A 232 -6.05 13.60 29.66
N LYS A 233 -6.75 12.74 30.41
CA LYS A 233 -6.16 11.85 31.41
C LYS A 233 -5.24 10.78 30.79
N GLU A 234 -5.59 10.28 29.62
CA GLU A 234 -4.82 9.27 28.89
C GLU A 234 -3.57 9.85 28.21
N HIS A 235 -3.64 11.10 27.75
CA HIS A 235 -2.60 11.70 26.91
C HIS A 235 -1.66 12.65 27.67
N HIS A 236 -2.02 13.11 28.86
CA HIS A 236 -1.25 14.10 29.61
C HIS A 236 -1.08 13.72 31.08
N SER A 237 0.13 13.91 31.61
CA SER A 237 0.35 13.77 33.05
C SER A 237 -0.31 14.92 33.82
N ALA A 238 -0.60 14.73 35.12
CA ALA A 238 -1.11 15.82 35.97
C ALA A 238 -0.20 17.06 35.98
N LYS A 239 1.12 16.85 35.82
CA LYS A 239 2.11 17.92 35.70
C LYS A 239 1.95 18.67 34.38
N ASP A 240 1.71 17.97 33.28
CA ASP A 240 1.50 18.55 31.95
C ASP A 240 0.17 19.33 31.90
N LEU A 241 -0.91 18.76 32.43
CA LEU A 241 -2.21 19.44 32.54
C LEU A 241 -2.09 20.79 33.27
N LYS A 242 -1.36 20.82 34.40
CA LYS A 242 -1.12 22.06 35.14
C LYS A 242 -0.23 23.03 34.37
N LYS A 243 0.88 22.55 33.80
CA LYS A 243 1.89 23.40 33.15
C LYS A 243 1.43 23.95 31.79
N GLN A 244 0.79 23.13 30.99
CA GLN A 244 0.46 23.43 29.60
C GLN A 244 -0.95 24.01 29.45
N PHE A 245 -1.90 23.59 30.29
CA PHE A 245 -3.31 23.98 30.18
C PHE A 245 -3.85 24.73 31.40
N GLY A 246 -3.07 24.87 32.48
CA GLY A 246 -3.53 25.52 33.71
C GLY A 246 -4.54 24.69 34.53
N ILE A 247 -4.66 23.38 34.26
CA ILE A 247 -5.64 22.51 34.90
C ILE A 247 -5.02 21.83 36.12
N ASN A 248 -5.39 22.27 37.33
CA ASN A 248 -4.87 21.72 38.59
C ASN A 248 -5.58 20.43 39.03
N ASN A 249 -6.89 20.33 38.80
CA ASN A 249 -7.71 19.17 39.14
C ASN A 249 -8.67 18.91 37.97
N LEU A 250 -8.33 17.93 37.12
CA LEU A 250 -9.11 17.60 35.94
C LEU A 250 -10.54 17.13 36.28
N ALA A 251 -10.70 16.39 37.37
CA ALA A 251 -12.01 15.86 37.77
C ALA A 251 -12.99 16.97 38.18
N ALA A 252 -12.48 18.04 38.81
CA ALA A 252 -13.29 19.19 39.22
C ALA A 252 -13.29 20.33 38.17
N HIS A 253 -12.53 20.19 37.08
CA HIS A 253 -12.41 21.25 36.08
C HIS A 253 -13.70 21.37 35.25
N GLN A 254 -14.19 22.60 35.13
CA GLN A 254 -15.29 22.94 34.23
C GLN A 254 -14.71 23.57 32.98
N PHE A 255 -14.95 22.92 31.84
CA PHE A 255 -14.52 23.45 30.56
C PHE A 255 -15.51 24.53 30.10
N ASP A 256 -15.02 25.76 29.96
CA ASP A 256 -15.78 26.89 29.43
C ASP A 256 -16.10 26.74 27.94
N GLU A 257 -15.31 25.92 27.24
CA GLU A 257 -15.42 25.58 25.83
C GLU A 257 -14.90 24.16 25.62
N LEU A 258 -15.39 23.50 24.58
CA LEU A 258 -14.84 22.29 23.98
C LEU A 258 -14.77 22.53 22.48
N VAL A 259 -13.86 23.41 22.04
CA VAL A 259 -13.85 23.88 20.65
C VAL A 259 -13.52 22.78 19.63
N ALA A 260 -14.03 22.93 18.42
CA ALA A 260 -13.60 22.21 17.23
C ALA A 260 -12.78 23.18 16.34
N TRP A 261 -13.24 23.45 15.11
CA TRP A 261 -12.63 24.49 14.28
C TRP A 261 -12.72 25.85 14.96
N HIS A 262 -11.61 26.57 14.96
CA HIS A 262 -11.48 27.89 15.56
C HIS A 262 -10.51 28.74 14.73
N LYS A 263 -10.52 30.05 14.96
CA LYS A 263 -9.58 30.96 14.29
C LYS A 263 -8.14 30.62 14.72
N PRO A 264 -7.18 30.50 13.78
CA PRO A 264 -5.80 30.15 14.13
C PRO A 264 -5.16 31.14 15.10
N GLU A 265 -5.52 32.43 15.02
CA GLU A 265 -5.00 33.50 15.87
C GLU A 265 -5.42 33.33 17.34
N GLU A 266 -6.49 32.58 17.58
CA GLU A 266 -7.01 32.30 18.92
C GLU A 266 -6.60 30.89 19.40
N SER A 267 -5.68 30.20 18.71
CA SER A 267 -5.31 28.81 18.99
C SER A 267 -4.35 28.69 20.17
N THR A 268 -4.88 28.26 21.31
CA THR A 268 -4.08 27.91 22.51
C THR A 268 -3.66 26.44 22.49
N ALA A 269 -2.73 26.05 23.36
CA ALA A 269 -2.35 24.64 23.51
C ALA A 269 -3.57 23.76 23.84
N LEU A 270 -4.45 24.23 24.74
CA LEU A 270 -5.66 23.52 25.11
C LEU A 270 -6.67 23.44 23.95
N ARG A 271 -6.89 24.53 23.20
CA ARG A 271 -7.79 24.51 22.03
C ARG A 271 -7.29 23.58 20.93
N ARG A 272 -5.97 23.40 20.78
CA ARG A 272 -5.39 22.39 19.88
C ARG A 272 -5.65 20.96 20.37
N GLU A 273 -5.55 20.69 21.67
CA GLU A 273 -5.96 19.38 22.21
C GLU A 273 -7.46 19.13 22.02
N MET A 274 -8.30 20.14 22.23
CA MET A 274 -9.76 20.05 21.97
C MET A 274 -10.06 19.73 20.51
N LEU A 275 -9.41 20.43 19.56
CA LEU A 275 -9.54 20.13 18.14
C LEU A 275 -9.00 18.73 17.79
N ARG A 276 -7.86 18.33 18.35
CA ARG A 276 -7.30 16.98 18.10
C ARG A 276 -8.24 15.89 18.60
N TRP A 277 -8.74 16.02 19.83
CA TRP A 277 -9.75 15.11 20.37
C TRP A 277 -11.04 15.11 19.54
N SER A 278 -11.48 16.28 19.09
CA SER A 278 -12.66 16.39 18.21
C SER A 278 -12.51 15.56 16.94
N GLN A 279 -11.34 15.55 16.31
CA GLN A 279 -11.09 14.79 15.09
C GLN A 279 -10.89 13.30 15.38
N LEU A 280 -10.17 12.96 16.45
CA LEU A 280 -9.97 11.57 16.89
C LEU A 280 -11.29 10.91 17.28
N SER A 281 -12.11 11.55 18.12
CA SER A 281 -13.41 11.02 18.52
C SER A 281 -14.41 10.93 17.36
N ASN A 282 -14.33 11.83 16.37
CA ASN A 282 -15.05 11.65 15.09
C ASN A 282 -14.57 10.37 14.39
N LYS A 283 -13.26 10.17 14.23
CA LYS A 283 -12.70 8.96 13.61
C LYS A 283 -13.11 7.69 14.36
N GLU A 284 -13.14 7.70 15.68
CA GLU A 284 -13.60 6.59 16.51
C GLU A 284 -15.09 6.28 16.28
N ALA A 285 -15.93 7.31 16.24
CA ALA A 285 -17.36 7.14 15.90
C ALA A 285 -17.52 6.58 14.48
N PHE A 286 -16.70 7.03 13.52
CA PHE A 286 -16.71 6.50 12.16
C PHE A 286 -16.32 5.02 12.13
N ASP A 287 -15.24 4.65 12.83
CA ASP A 287 -14.75 3.28 12.89
C ASP A 287 -15.74 2.35 13.56
N GLU A 288 -16.43 2.80 14.60
CA GLU A 288 -17.48 2.00 15.23
C GLU A 288 -18.68 1.77 14.31
N VAL A 289 -19.20 2.85 13.72
CA VAL A 289 -20.50 2.86 13.04
C VAL A 289 -20.37 2.33 11.61
N PHE A 290 -19.40 2.81 10.83
CA PHE A 290 -19.26 2.48 9.41
C PHE A 290 -18.34 1.28 9.20
N VAL A 291 -17.18 1.27 9.85
CA VAL A 291 -16.19 0.20 9.63
C VAL A 291 -16.60 -1.07 10.36
N LYS A 292 -16.71 -1.04 11.69
CA LYS A 292 -16.97 -2.24 12.50
C LYS A 292 -18.41 -2.73 12.33
N HIS A 293 -19.40 -1.89 12.57
CA HIS A 293 -20.81 -2.28 12.43
C HIS A 293 -21.19 -2.45 10.96
N GLY A 294 -20.95 -1.45 10.11
CA GLY A 294 -21.27 -1.53 8.69
C GLY A 294 -20.64 -2.75 7.99
N ARG A 295 -19.34 -3.02 8.18
CA ARG A 295 -18.71 -4.21 7.58
C ARG A 295 -19.08 -5.53 8.26
N SER A 296 -19.66 -5.51 9.46
CA SER A 296 -20.26 -6.72 10.03
C SER A 296 -21.55 -7.13 9.30
N LEU A 297 -22.27 -6.17 8.71
CA LEU A 297 -23.46 -6.40 7.91
C LEU A 297 -23.13 -6.74 6.47
N LYS A 298 -22.18 -6.02 5.87
CA LYS A 298 -21.71 -6.21 4.50
C LYS A 298 -20.18 -6.12 4.48
N PRO A 299 -19.43 -7.25 4.45
CA PRO A 299 -17.97 -7.22 4.58
C PRO A 299 -17.26 -6.28 3.60
N ASP A 300 -17.74 -6.18 2.36
CA ASP A 300 -17.23 -5.31 1.31
C ASP A 300 -17.88 -3.90 1.30
N LEU A 301 -18.47 -3.45 2.41
CA LEU A 301 -19.09 -2.12 2.50
C LEU A 301 -18.05 -1.03 2.25
N ILE A 302 -18.35 -0.18 1.25
CA ILE A 302 -17.53 0.96 0.88
C ILE A 302 -17.82 2.12 1.84
N VAL A 303 -16.79 2.66 2.49
CA VAL A 303 -16.95 3.72 3.48
C VAL A 303 -16.06 4.91 3.14
N ALA A 304 -16.65 6.10 3.16
CA ALA A 304 -15.97 7.35 2.85
C ALA A 304 -16.52 8.51 3.70
N GLN A 305 -15.76 9.61 3.75
CA GLN A 305 -16.16 10.85 4.40
C GLN A 305 -16.10 12.03 3.44
N TRP A 306 -17.09 12.92 3.56
CA TRP A 306 -17.07 14.23 2.91
C TRP A 306 -16.46 15.27 3.87
N ASN A 307 -15.36 15.89 3.45
CA ASN A 307 -14.53 16.80 4.26
C ASN A 307 -14.28 18.13 3.54
N HIS A 308 -13.75 19.10 4.27
CA HIS A 308 -13.36 20.42 3.77
C HIS A 308 -11.85 20.58 3.73
N LEU A 309 -11.34 21.15 2.63
CA LEU A 309 -9.93 21.52 2.51
C LEU A 309 -9.77 22.97 2.10
N SER A 310 -10.67 23.49 1.24
CA SER A 310 -10.56 24.83 0.66
C SER A 310 -9.16 25.06 0.04
N ASN A 311 -8.55 26.21 0.30
CA ASN A 311 -7.12 26.46 0.06
C ASN A 311 -6.29 26.05 1.29
N PHE A 312 -6.34 24.77 1.69
CA PHE A 312 -5.67 24.25 2.90
C PHE A 312 -6.03 24.99 4.20
N LYS A 313 -7.31 25.15 4.53
CA LYS A 313 -7.76 25.82 5.77
C LYS A 313 -7.51 24.96 7.01
N GLN A 314 -6.26 24.93 7.48
CA GLN A 314 -5.86 24.17 8.67
C GLN A 314 -6.31 24.86 9.96
N ILE A 315 -6.68 24.09 11.00
CA ILE A 315 -7.26 24.54 12.27
C ILE A 315 -8.69 25.09 12.16
N ASN A 316 -9.02 25.78 11.06
CA ASN A 316 -10.29 26.48 10.88
C ASN A 316 -11.19 25.96 9.74
N GLY A 317 -10.89 24.80 9.16
CA GLY A 317 -11.70 24.27 8.05
C GLY A 317 -11.22 22.96 7.42
N ASP A 318 -10.54 22.09 8.18
CA ASP A 318 -10.16 20.73 7.76
C ASP A 318 -10.42 19.77 8.94
N GLU A 319 -11.27 18.77 8.72
CA GLU A 319 -11.70 17.77 9.70
C GLU A 319 -10.58 16.80 10.08
N ARG A 320 -9.44 16.84 9.38
CA ARG A 320 -8.36 15.85 9.53
C ARG A 320 -6.99 16.47 9.80
N CYS A 321 -6.90 17.79 9.94
CA CYS A 321 -5.63 18.52 10.02
C CYS A 321 -4.77 18.23 11.26
N LEU A 322 -5.34 17.67 12.33
CA LEU A 322 -4.64 17.25 13.56
C LEU A 322 -4.66 15.74 13.78
N LEU A 323 -5.20 14.95 12.83
CA LEU A 323 -5.20 13.50 12.93
C LEU A 323 -3.76 12.96 12.77
N PRO A 324 -3.34 12.03 13.64
CA PRO A 324 -2.11 11.28 13.45
C PRO A 324 -2.06 10.54 12.10
N ALA A 325 -0.85 10.39 11.56
CA ALA A 325 -0.62 9.79 10.24
C ALA A 325 -1.21 8.37 10.09
N ASP A 326 -1.19 7.55 11.14
CA ASP A 326 -1.66 6.17 11.13
C ASP A 326 -3.19 6.03 11.12
N VAL A 327 -3.91 7.10 11.50
CA VAL A 327 -5.38 7.14 11.48
C VAL A 327 -5.94 8.06 10.40
N TRP A 328 -5.10 8.91 9.78
CA TRP A 328 -5.53 9.97 8.86
C TRP A 328 -6.33 9.46 7.67
N GLY A 329 -6.18 8.20 7.24
CA GLY A 329 -6.92 7.61 6.12
C GLY A 329 -7.18 6.11 6.32
N ARG A 330 -7.19 5.66 7.57
CA ARG A 330 -7.26 4.23 7.90
C ARG A 330 -8.69 3.71 7.73
N ASP A 331 -8.82 2.64 6.96
CA ASP A 331 -10.06 1.92 6.65
C ASP A 331 -11.05 2.61 5.70
N GLU A 332 -10.96 3.92 5.45
CA GLU A 332 -11.74 4.54 4.36
C GLU A 332 -11.30 4.01 2.99
N ASP A 333 -12.27 3.69 2.14
CA ASP A 333 -12.06 3.17 0.79
C ASP A 333 -11.75 4.29 -0.21
N TYR A 334 -12.40 5.45 -0.04
CA TYR A 334 -12.07 6.68 -0.76
C TYR A 334 -12.31 7.93 0.11
N ILE A 335 -11.71 9.05 -0.28
CA ILE A 335 -11.95 10.36 0.37
C ILE A 335 -12.65 11.31 -0.60
N TRP A 336 -13.58 12.11 -0.08
CA TRP A 336 -14.16 13.24 -0.80
C TRP A 336 -13.85 14.55 -0.07
N TYR A 337 -12.99 15.38 -0.64
CA TYR A 337 -12.71 16.72 -0.11
C TYR A 337 -13.41 17.80 -0.94
N SER A 338 -13.90 18.85 -0.29
CA SER A 338 -14.46 20.04 -0.92
C SER A 338 -13.47 21.20 -0.85
N THR A 339 -13.29 21.90 -1.97
CA THR A 339 -12.58 23.19 -2.00
C THR A 339 -13.50 24.37 -1.66
N GLY A 340 -14.79 24.12 -1.42
CA GLY A 340 -15.73 25.21 -1.23
C GLY A 340 -15.80 26.12 -2.46
N ALA A 341 -15.96 27.42 -2.22
CA ALA A 341 -15.93 28.43 -3.27
C ALA A 341 -14.49 28.83 -3.70
N SER A 342 -13.43 28.22 -3.15
CA SER A 342 -12.06 28.66 -3.44
C SER A 342 -11.56 28.33 -4.84
N GLY A 343 -12.31 27.53 -5.61
CA GLY A 343 -11.94 27.10 -6.97
C GLY A 343 -13.03 27.32 -8.02
N VAL A 344 -13.99 28.24 -7.81
CA VAL A 344 -15.17 28.40 -8.69
C VAL A 344 -15.07 29.52 -9.72
N TYR A 345 -13.99 30.29 -9.75
CA TYR A 345 -13.79 31.37 -10.73
C TYR A 345 -12.33 31.48 -11.18
N THR A 346 -12.10 31.77 -12.45
CA THR A 346 -10.78 32.14 -12.97
C THR A 346 -10.56 33.65 -12.85
N ASP A 347 -9.30 34.04 -12.79
CA ASP A 347 -8.81 35.40 -13.08
C ASP A 347 -7.45 35.23 -13.76
N LEU A 348 -7.50 34.89 -15.05
CA LEU A 348 -6.32 34.47 -15.81
C LEU A 348 -5.31 35.61 -15.96
N LYS A 349 -5.80 36.85 -16.09
CA LYS A 349 -4.96 38.06 -16.12
C LYS A 349 -4.05 38.17 -14.88
N ASN A 350 -4.53 37.75 -13.72
CA ASN A 350 -3.77 37.76 -12.47
C ASN A 350 -3.18 36.39 -12.09
N GLY A 351 -3.20 35.42 -13.02
CA GLY A 351 -2.61 34.08 -12.82
C GLY A 351 -3.37 33.19 -11.84
N VAL A 352 -4.70 33.36 -11.74
CA VAL A 352 -5.59 32.51 -10.94
C VAL A 352 -6.36 31.57 -11.87
N LEU A 353 -5.91 30.32 -11.93
CA LEU A 353 -6.56 29.29 -12.76
C LEU A 353 -7.79 28.65 -12.10
N ALA A 354 -7.97 28.89 -10.80
CA ALA A 354 -8.90 28.13 -9.95
C ALA A 354 -8.75 26.61 -10.10
N ASP A 355 -7.50 26.16 -10.18
CA ASP A 355 -7.13 24.76 -10.15
C ASP A 355 -7.05 24.24 -8.71
N GLY A 356 -7.32 22.95 -8.54
CA GLY A 356 -7.16 22.18 -7.32
C GLY A 356 -5.96 21.24 -7.35
N THR A 357 -4.99 21.48 -8.24
CA THR A 357 -3.87 20.55 -8.51
C THR A 357 -3.05 20.28 -7.25
N LEU A 358 -2.72 21.33 -6.49
CA LEU A 358 -1.91 21.18 -5.28
C LEU A 358 -2.66 20.39 -4.20
N GLN A 359 -3.98 20.62 -4.07
CA GLN A 359 -4.86 19.88 -3.16
C GLN A 359 -4.98 18.41 -3.57
N ALA A 360 -5.17 18.13 -4.86
CA ALA A 360 -5.25 16.77 -5.38
C ALA A 360 -3.97 15.99 -5.09
N ARG A 361 -2.79 16.60 -5.31
CA ARG A 361 -1.49 16.00 -4.96
C ARG A 361 -1.33 15.75 -3.47
N TYR A 362 -1.78 16.69 -2.62
CA TYR A 362 -1.79 16.50 -1.17
C TYR A 362 -2.66 15.31 -0.75
N ILE A 363 -3.88 15.22 -1.27
CA ILE A 363 -4.80 14.12 -0.95
C ILE A 363 -4.19 12.79 -1.40
N ARG A 364 -3.72 12.70 -2.66
CA ARG A 364 -3.08 11.50 -3.20
C ARG A 364 -1.90 11.02 -2.33
N GLY A 365 -1.01 11.94 -1.97
CA GLY A 365 0.18 11.63 -1.16
C GLY A 365 -0.14 11.31 0.30
N ALA A 366 -1.18 11.93 0.88
CA ALA A 366 -1.64 11.63 2.24
C ALA A 366 -2.44 10.31 2.33
N PHE A 367 -2.99 9.84 1.22
CA PHE A 367 -3.95 8.73 1.17
C PHE A 367 -3.43 7.45 0.49
N ASP A 368 -2.11 7.34 0.29
CA ASP A 368 -1.44 6.16 -0.30
C ASP A 368 -1.99 5.80 -1.70
N ASP A 369 -2.19 6.81 -2.55
CA ASP A 369 -2.77 6.69 -3.90
C ASP A 369 -4.19 6.10 -3.95
N LYS A 370 -4.87 5.89 -2.82
CA LYS A 370 -6.25 5.35 -2.84
C LYS A 370 -7.17 6.32 -3.59
N PRO A 371 -8.28 5.83 -4.17
CA PRO A 371 -9.21 6.71 -4.88
C PRO A 371 -9.64 7.89 -4.01
N PHE A 372 -9.75 9.05 -4.63
CA PHE A 372 -10.25 10.24 -3.99
C PHE A 372 -10.96 11.11 -5.01
N THR A 373 -11.83 11.98 -4.54
CA THR A 373 -12.42 13.02 -5.38
C THR A 373 -12.34 14.37 -4.69
N LEU A 374 -12.17 15.41 -5.50
CA LEU A 374 -12.04 16.79 -5.06
C LEU A 374 -13.19 17.62 -5.65
N GLY A 375 -14.18 17.92 -4.81
CA GLY A 375 -15.30 18.75 -5.18
C GLY A 375 -14.89 20.22 -5.29
N LYS A 376 -14.79 20.72 -6.53
CA LYS A 376 -14.90 22.15 -6.84
C LYS A 376 -16.36 22.37 -7.20
N TYR A 377 -17.06 23.32 -6.56
CA TYR A 377 -18.48 23.62 -6.86
C TYR A 377 -18.64 24.31 -8.23
N GLU A 378 -18.10 23.67 -9.27
CA GLU A 378 -17.89 24.15 -10.62
C GLU A 378 -18.92 23.53 -11.57
N GLY A 379 -19.79 24.37 -12.11
CA GLY A 379 -20.83 23.98 -13.06
C GLY A 379 -20.67 24.56 -14.46
N VAL A 380 -19.57 25.27 -14.72
CA VAL A 380 -19.19 25.87 -15.99
C VAL A 380 -17.99 25.13 -16.58
N ARG A 381 -16.89 25.01 -15.83
CA ARG A 381 -15.61 24.42 -16.30
C ARG A 381 -15.54 22.90 -16.12
N ILE A 382 -16.51 22.18 -16.68
CA ILE A 382 -16.70 20.75 -16.46
C ILE A 382 -15.55 19.93 -17.07
N ARG A 383 -15.09 20.24 -18.29
CA ARG A 383 -13.95 19.54 -18.92
C ARG A 383 -12.71 19.62 -18.04
N THR A 384 -12.43 20.84 -17.57
CA THR A 384 -11.26 21.12 -16.73
C THR A 384 -11.36 20.42 -15.38
N ALA A 385 -12.54 20.39 -14.75
CA ALA A 385 -12.75 19.66 -13.49
C ALA A 385 -12.52 18.15 -13.64
N ILE A 386 -12.93 17.56 -14.78
CA ILE A 386 -12.70 16.15 -15.06
C ILE A 386 -11.22 15.87 -15.35
N ALA A 387 -10.62 16.66 -16.24
CA ALA A 387 -9.22 16.52 -16.64
C ALA A 387 -8.25 16.70 -15.46
N GLU A 388 -8.51 17.68 -14.58
CA GLU A 388 -7.67 17.96 -13.41
C GLU A 388 -7.53 16.75 -12.48
N LEU A 389 -8.65 16.11 -12.13
CA LEU A 389 -8.60 14.97 -11.23
C LEU A 389 -8.02 13.74 -11.90
N ALA A 390 -8.39 13.47 -13.17
CA ALA A 390 -7.81 12.36 -13.94
C ALA A 390 -6.28 12.47 -14.03
N ALA A 391 -5.75 13.67 -14.29
CA ALA A 391 -4.32 13.95 -14.36
C ALA A 391 -3.57 13.79 -13.02
N ASN A 392 -4.29 13.85 -11.89
CA ASN A 392 -3.72 13.72 -10.55
C ASN A 392 -4.11 12.39 -9.88
N GLY A 393 -4.61 11.40 -10.63
CA GLY A 393 -4.98 10.07 -10.11
C GLY A 393 -6.24 10.05 -9.23
N GLY A 394 -7.04 11.11 -9.26
CA GLY A 394 -8.34 11.16 -8.59
C GLY A 394 -9.46 10.73 -9.52
N SER A 395 -10.62 10.44 -8.95
CA SER A 395 -11.85 10.11 -9.66
C SER A 395 -12.63 11.40 -9.94
N PRO A 396 -12.66 11.88 -11.19
CA PRO A 396 -13.25 13.15 -11.54
C PRO A 396 -14.76 13.20 -11.37
N MET A 397 -15.25 14.33 -10.90
CA MET A 397 -16.65 14.71 -10.97
C MET A 397 -16.78 16.23 -11.23
N GLY A 398 -17.75 16.62 -12.06
CA GLY A 398 -18.26 17.99 -12.07
C GLY A 398 -19.19 18.24 -10.88
N PHE A 399 -19.60 19.49 -10.65
CA PHE A 399 -20.62 19.80 -9.64
C PHE A 399 -22.00 19.26 -10.05
N TYR A 400 -22.51 18.24 -9.34
CA TYR A 400 -23.74 17.49 -9.61
C TYR A 400 -23.95 17.27 -11.11
N ALA A 401 -23.44 16.17 -11.68
CA ALA A 401 -23.31 15.93 -13.13
C ALA A 401 -24.56 16.28 -13.97
N ARG A 402 -24.80 17.57 -14.25
CA ARG A 402 -26.13 18.17 -14.51
C ARG A 402 -26.87 17.43 -15.61
N THR A 403 -27.66 16.41 -15.25
CA THR A 403 -28.16 15.42 -16.21
C THR A 403 -29.18 16.00 -17.19
N ASP A 404 -29.79 17.12 -16.81
CA ASP A 404 -30.77 17.87 -17.60
C ASP A 404 -30.15 19.02 -18.43
N ASP A 405 -28.83 19.19 -18.39
CA ASP A 405 -28.07 20.16 -19.20
C ASP A 405 -27.39 19.41 -20.36
N PRO A 406 -27.89 19.54 -21.62
CA PRO A 406 -27.39 18.78 -22.76
C PRO A 406 -25.90 18.98 -23.02
N GLU A 407 -25.38 20.20 -22.86
CA GLU A 407 -23.98 20.52 -23.04
C GLU A 407 -23.11 19.89 -21.94
N ALA A 408 -23.56 19.93 -20.68
CA ALA A 408 -22.88 19.24 -19.60
C ALA A 408 -22.85 17.72 -19.85
N ARG A 409 -23.98 17.14 -20.28
CA ARG A 409 -24.11 15.71 -20.60
C ARG A 409 -23.15 15.27 -21.70
N GLU A 410 -23.04 16.03 -22.80
CA GLU A 410 -22.10 15.71 -23.88
C GLU A 410 -20.63 15.81 -23.43
N VAL A 411 -20.30 16.75 -22.54
CA VAL A 411 -18.96 16.82 -21.93
C VAL A 411 -18.67 15.57 -21.10
N PHE A 412 -19.57 15.16 -20.21
CA PHE A 412 -19.40 13.94 -19.43
C PHE A 412 -19.23 12.72 -20.33
N LYS A 413 -20.09 12.57 -21.33
CA LYS A 413 -20.03 11.46 -22.28
C LYS A 413 -18.68 11.41 -23.01
N THR A 414 -18.20 12.53 -23.54
CA THR A 414 -16.93 12.60 -24.26
C THR A 414 -15.75 12.25 -23.34
N TYR A 415 -15.67 12.87 -22.17
CA TYR A 415 -14.53 12.69 -21.27
C TYR A 415 -14.56 11.34 -20.55
N TYR A 416 -15.73 10.83 -20.15
CA TYR A 416 -15.81 9.51 -19.53
C TYR A 416 -15.60 8.39 -20.53
N SER A 417 -16.05 8.54 -21.78
CA SER A 417 -15.71 7.61 -22.86
C SER A 417 -14.20 7.57 -23.12
N PHE A 418 -13.52 8.73 -23.02
CA PHE A 418 -12.07 8.78 -23.09
C PHE A 418 -11.41 8.03 -21.92
N LEU A 419 -11.86 8.24 -20.68
CA LEU A 419 -11.35 7.50 -19.52
C LEU A 419 -11.64 5.99 -19.60
N GLU A 420 -12.79 5.58 -20.15
CA GLU A 420 -13.14 4.17 -20.42
C GLU A 420 -12.20 3.56 -21.48
N ARG A 421 -12.01 4.24 -22.62
CA ARG A 421 -11.13 3.77 -23.70
C ARG A 421 -9.69 3.54 -23.22
N TYR A 422 -9.27 4.35 -22.26
CA TYR A 422 -7.90 4.45 -21.76
C TYR A 422 -7.78 4.01 -20.28
N GLU A 423 -8.69 3.17 -19.81
CA GLU A 423 -8.84 2.81 -18.39
C GLU A 423 -7.54 2.30 -17.73
N GLN A 424 -6.72 1.55 -18.48
CA GLN A 424 -5.44 1.02 -17.99
C GLN A 424 -4.45 2.10 -17.53
N LEU A 425 -4.57 3.31 -18.08
CA LEU A 425 -3.72 4.45 -17.74
C LEU A 425 -4.08 5.04 -16.36
N TYR A 426 -5.35 4.98 -16.00
CA TYR A 426 -5.89 5.66 -14.81
C TYR A 426 -6.05 4.71 -13.62
N HIS A 427 -6.51 3.49 -13.87
CA HIS A 427 -6.87 2.53 -12.83
C HIS A 427 -5.64 2.05 -12.06
N ALA A 428 -5.63 2.24 -10.74
CA ALA A 428 -4.50 1.94 -9.86
C ALA A 428 -3.15 2.55 -10.29
N SER A 429 -3.19 3.69 -11.00
CA SER A 429 -1.99 4.41 -11.43
C SER A 429 -1.17 4.90 -10.23
N ARG A 430 0.14 4.96 -10.38
CA ARG A 430 1.07 5.56 -9.41
C ARG A 430 1.64 6.85 -10.00
N SER A 431 1.95 7.83 -9.15
CA SER A 431 2.66 9.02 -9.60
C SER A 431 4.06 8.67 -10.11
N HIS A 432 4.51 9.36 -11.15
CA HIS A 432 5.90 9.31 -11.64
C HIS A 432 6.59 10.68 -11.44
N ALA A 433 6.32 11.32 -10.31
CA ALA A 433 6.96 12.58 -9.95
C ALA A 433 8.47 12.39 -9.67
N GLU A 434 9.29 13.35 -10.11
CA GLU A 434 10.74 13.32 -9.91
C GLU A 434 11.13 13.81 -8.51
N ILE A 435 10.32 14.69 -7.91
CA ILE A 435 10.55 15.25 -6.58
C ILE A 435 9.31 15.14 -5.69
N ALA A 436 9.51 15.23 -4.37
CA ALA A 436 8.42 15.43 -3.42
C ALA A 436 8.56 16.78 -2.71
N LEU A 437 7.47 17.55 -2.62
CA LEU A 437 7.35 18.74 -1.79
C LEU A 437 6.68 18.35 -0.46
N LEU A 438 7.32 18.66 0.66
CA LEU A 438 6.79 18.32 1.98
C LEU A 438 5.66 19.27 2.40
N PHE A 439 4.50 18.69 2.74
CA PHE A 439 3.43 19.40 3.42
C PHE A 439 3.73 19.44 4.93
N PRO A 440 3.73 20.62 5.58
CA PRO A 440 4.25 20.80 6.93
C PRO A 440 3.22 20.42 8.02
N ARG A 441 2.77 19.16 8.05
CA ARG A 441 1.72 18.70 8.95
C ARG A 441 2.16 18.74 10.42
N GLU A 442 3.42 18.43 10.71
CA GLU A 442 3.94 18.57 12.07
C GLU A 442 3.89 20.02 12.59
N ALA A 443 4.10 21.02 11.71
CA ALA A 443 3.99 22.43 12.08
C ALA A 443 2.53 22.81 12.35
N VAL A 444 1.61 22.37 11.50
CA VAL A 444 0.16 22.52 11.72
C VAL A 444 -0.24 21.91 13.07
N HIS A 445 0.28 20.74 13.42
CA HIS A 445 0.01 20.09 14.72
C HIS A 445 0.45 20.92 15.93
N ARG A 446 1.50 21.75 15.76
CA ARG A 446 1.98 22.70 16.78
C ARG A 446 1.22 24.02 16.79
N GLY A 447 0.33 24.26 15.83
CA GLY A 447 -0.36 25.53 15.65
C GLY A 447 0.42 26.56 14.82
N ASP A 448 1.50 26.15 14.15
CA ASP A 448 2.33 27.03 13.32
C ASP A 448 1.93 26.90 11.85
N LEU A 449 1.26 27.94 11.33
CA LEU A 449 0.78 28.00 9.94
C LEU A 449 1.70 28.79 9.01
N GLU A 450 2.80 29.36 9.49
CA GLU A 450 3.72 30.08 8.62
C GLU A 450 4.40 29.14 7.60
N PRO A 451 4.87 27.92 7.97
CA PRO A 451 5.36 26.96 7.00
C PRO A 451 4.33 26.56 5.93
N LEU A 452 3.05 26.54 6.28
CA LEU A 452 1.97 26.23 5.34
C LEU A 452 1.84 27.32 4.27
N ASN A 453 2.02 28.60 4.62
CA ASN A 453 2.01 29.69 3.65
C ASN A 453 3.17 29.55 2.66
N ARG A 454 4.40 29.28 3.16
CA ARG A 454 5.56 29.02 2.31
C ARG A 454 5.37 27.80 1.42
N PHE A 455 4.72 26.75 1.93
CA PHE A 455 4.37 25.55 1.14
C PHE A 455 3.46 25.91 -0.03
N ARG A 456 2.41 26.72 0.19
CA ARG A 456 1.50 27.15 -0.90
C ARG A 456 2.23 27.95 -1.97
N GLU A 457 3.10 28.86 -1.57
CA GLU A 457 3.92 29.66 -2.50
C GLU A 457 4.87 28.77 -3.31
N SER A 458 5.62 27.91 -2.63
CA SER A 458 6.55 26.97 -3.27
C SER A 458 5.82 26.04 -4.23
N GLY A 459 4.70 25.46 -3.80
CA GLY A 459 3.85 24.60 -4.62
C GLY A 459 3.35 25.33 -5.88
N LYS A 460 2.87 26.58 -5.74
CA LYS A 460 2.46 27.40 -6.89
C LYS A 460 3.63 27.67 -7.84
N THR A 461 4.82 27.97 -7.31
CA THR A 461 6.02 28.16 -8.12
C THR A 461 6.39 26.89 -8.89
N LEU A 462 6.37 25.72 -8.25
CA LEU A 462 6.65 24.45 -8.90
C LEU A 462 5.63 24.13 -10.01
N LEU A 463 4.34 24.37 -9.76
CA LEU A 463 3.27 24.19 -10.77
C LEU A 463 3.45 25.13 -11.96
N ASN A 464 3.86 26.38 -11.74
CA ASN A 464 4.10 27.36 -12.80
C ASN A 464 5.38 27.09 -13.60
N LYS A 465 6.33 26.34 -13.02
CA LYS A 465 7.55 25.87 -13.69
C LYS A 465 7.38 24.46 -14.28
N HIS A 466 6.16 23.92 -14.27
CA HIS A 466 5.82 22.61 -14.80
C HIS A 466 6.66 21.45 -14.24
N ILE A 467 7.10 21.58 -12.98
CA ILE A 467 7.89 20.54 -12.32
C ILE A 467 7.00 19.33 -12.01
N LEU A 468 7.53 18.13 -12.28
CA LEU A 468 6.88 16.86 -11.94
C LEU A 468 7.12 16.56 -10.45
N PHE A 469 6.14 16.89 -9.59
CA PHE A 469 6.26 16.72 -8.14
C PHE A 469 5.02 16.14 -7.47
N ASP A 470 5.23 15.37 -6.40
CA ASP A 470 4.21 14.95 -5.45
C ASP A 470 4.21 15.85 -4.20
N VAL A 471 3.10 15.83 -3.45
CA VAL A 471 3.03 16.43 -2.11
C VAL A 471 2.95 15.32 -1.08
N ILE A 472 3.89 15.28 -0.15
CA ILE A 472 3.94 14.26 0.91
C ILE A 472 3.91 14.95 2.28
N PRO A 473 2.98 14.62 3.19
CA PRO A 473 3.05 15.10 4.57
C PRO A 473 4.37 14.68 5.24
N ASP A 474 4.99 15.62 5.95
CA ASP A 474 6.32 15.43 6.58
C ASP A 474 6.37 14.24 7.56
N ASP A 475 5.32 14.04 8.33
CA ASP A 475 5.13 12.91 9.24
C ASP A 475 4.82 11.56 8.55
N LEU A 476 4.58 11.53 7.24
CA LEU A 476 4.47 10.30 6.43
C LEU A 476 5.78 9.94 5.71
N LEU A 477 6.80 10.79 5.75
CA LEU A 477 8.03 10.57 5.00
C LEU A 477 8.88 9.46 5.60
N THR A 478 8.69 8.24 5.09
CA THR A 478 9.54 7.08 5.41
C THR A 478 10.74 6.98 4.46
N PRO A 479 11.81 6.23 4.81
CA PRO A 479 12.93 5.99 3.89
C PRO A 479 12.50 5.35 2.56
N SER A 480 11.46 4.51 2.56
CA SER A 480 10.94 3.88 1.34
C SER A 480 10.16 4.84 0.45
N ILE A 481 9.45 5.82 1.03
CA ILE A 481 8.80 6.90 0.26
C ILE A 481 9.86 7.85 -0.28
N ARG A 482 10.83 8.26 0.55
CA ARG A 482 11.95 9.12 0.14
C ARG A 482 12.71 8.56 -1.06
N ALA A 483 12.95 7.25 -1.08
CA ALA A 483 13.71 6.59 -2.15
C ALA A 483 13.02 6.59 -3.53
N ARG A 484 11.74 6.98 -3.61
CA ARG A 484 11.00 7.09 -4.89
C ARG A 484 11.36 8.35 -5.67
N TYR A 485 11.91 9.36 -4.99
CA TYR A 485 12.13 10.69 -5.55
C TYR A 485 13.63 10.96 -5.68
N ARG A 486 14.01 11.70 -6.73
CA ARG A 486 15.38 12.23 -6.91
C ARG A 486 15.73 13.18 -5.77
N SER A 487 14.76 13.97 -5.32
CA SER A 487 14.91 14.88 -4.19
C SER A 487 13.60 15.05 -3.41
N VAL A 488 13.75 15.38 -2.12
CA VAL A 488 12.64 15.75 -1.24
C VAL A 488 12.91 17.16 -0.75
N LEU A 489 11.97 18.07 -1.05
CA LEU A 489 12.09 19.49 -0.81
C LEU A 489 11.17 19.94 0.34
N LYS A 490 11.67 20.84 1.17
CA LYS A 490 10.86 21.72 2.00
C LYS A 490 10.54 23.01 1.24
N ALA A 491 9.54 23.73 1.72
CA ALA A 491 9.19 25.03 1.17
C ALA A 491 10.40 25.99 1.18
N GLY A 492 10.68 26.63 0.05
CA GLY A 492 11.83 27.51 -0.15
C GLY A 492 13.13 26.83 -0.58
N ASP A 493 13.20 25.50 -0.61
CA ASP A 493 14.39 24.79 -1.10
C ASP A 493 14.62 25.01 -2.60
N GLY A 494 15.89 24.97 -3.02
CA GLY A 494 16.28 25.04 -4.43
C GLY A 494 15.96 23.75 -5.20
N LEU A 495 15.74 23.87 -6.51
CA LEU A 495 15.54 22.71 -7.38
C LEU A 495 16.86 21.95 -7.61
N PRO A 496 16.84 20.61 -7.59
CA PRO A 496 17.98 19.81 -8.04
C PRO A 496 18.21 19.98 -9.55
N LYS A 497 19.42 19.65 -10.01
CA LYS A 497 19.74 19.59 -11.45
C LYS A 497 19.28 18.27 -12.06
N GLY A 498 19.11 18.25 -13.38
CA GLY A 498 18.77 17.03 -14.13
C GLY A 498 17.34 16.57 -13.88
N LEU A 499 16.40 17.50 -13.73
CA LEU A 499 14.97 17.20 -13.80
C LEU A 499 14.52 17.31 -15.26
N SER A 500 13.37 16.71 -15.56
CA SER A 500 12.65 16.94 -16.80
C SER A 500 12.32 18.44 -16.95
N ASP A 501 12.44 18.95 -18.17
CA ASP A 501 12.16 20.35 -18.52
C ASP A 501 10.97 20.42 -19.46
N ILE A 502 9.92 21.11 -19.05
CA ILE A 502 8.66 21.18 -19.79
C ILE A 502 8.30 22.65 -19.98
N GLU A 503 8.45 23.12 -21.21
CA GLU A 503 8.07 24.46 -21.62
C GLU A 503 6.61 24.44 -22.06
N ALA A 504 5.71 25.02 -21.25
CA ALA A 504 4.28 25.11 -21.54
C ALA A 504 3.70 26.49 -21.14
N PRO A 505 2.53 26.88 -21.68
CA PRO A 505 1.83 28.08 -21.21
C PRO A 505 1.56 28.04 -19.70
N THR A 506 1.54 29.21 -19.06
CA THR A 506 1.30 29.32 -17.59
C THR A 506 -0.10 28.88 -17.18
N THR A 507 -1.02 28.78 -18.13
CA THR A 507 -2.38 28.22 -17.97
C THR A 507 -2.43 26.70 -18.03
N VAL A 508 -1.31 26.02 -18.29
CA VAL A 508 -1.22 24.55 -18.35
C VAL A 508 -0.63 24.01 -17.06
N ARG A 509 -1.23 22.93 -16.54
CA ARG A 509 -0.67 22.10 -15.46
C ARG A 509 -0.20 20.78 -16.02
N VAL A 510 0.93 20.31 -15.51
CA VAL A 510 1.56 19.05 -15.96
C VAL A 510 1.75 18.11 -14.78
N GLY A 511 1.40 16.85 -14.98
CA GLY A 511 1.63 15.76 -14.05
C GLY A 511 2.16 14.53 -14.77
N SER A 512 2.65 13.55 -14.02
CA SER A 512 3.14 12.30 -14.58
C SER A 512 2.62 11.11 -13.77
N SER A 513 2.30 10.03 -14.47
CA SER A 513 1.89 8.79 -13.85
C SER A 513 2.47 7.58 -14.57
N ARG A 514 2.42 6.44 -13.89
CA ARG A 514 2.72 5.13 -14.46
C ARG A 514 1.53 4.22 -14.20
N SER A 515 1.05 3.58 -15.25
CA SER A 515 0.00 2.57 -15.17
C SER A 515 0.41 1.37 -14.30
N ALA A 516 -0.57 0.68 -13.72
CA ALA A 516 -0.30 -0.52 -12.93
C ALA A 516 0.33 -1.66 -13.77
N ALA A 517 0.11 -1.66 -15.08
CA ALA A 517 0.69 -2.63 -16.02
C ALA A 517 2.17 -2.37 -16.33
N GLY A 518 2.67 -1.15 -16.09
CA GLY A 518 4.02 -0.72 -16.45
C GLY A 518 4.21 -0.59 -17.96
N GLY A 519 5.48 -0.44 -18.40
CA GLY A 519 5.83 -0.33 -19.83
C GLY A 519 5.48 1.01 -20.48
N GLU A 520 4.94 1.97 -19.73
CA GLU A 520 4.76 3.35 -20.17
C GLU A 520 4.88 4.33 -18.99
N ILE A 521 5.18 5.58 -19.33
CA ILE A 521 5.01 6.74 -18.45
C ILE A 521 4.12 7.73 -19.18
N ASP A 522 3.12 8.24 -18.48
CA ASP A 522 2.12 9.12 -19.05
C ASP A 522 2.32 10.53 -18.51
N LEU A 523 2.53 11.49 -19.43
CA LEU A 523 2.57 12.91 -19.09
C LEU A 523 1.20 13.52 -19.36
N HIS A 524 0.57 14.04 -18.32
CA HIS A 524 -0.77 14.61 -18.34
C HIS A 524 -0.68 16.13 -18.45
N PHE A 525 -1.40 16.72 -19.41
CA PHE A 525 -1.45 18.16 -19.64
C PHE A 525 -2.90 18.65 -19.52
N VAL A 526 -3.15 19.54 -18.56
CA VAL A 526 -4.48 20.14 -18.34
C VAL A 526 -4.40 21.64 -18.60
N ASN A 527 -5.15 22.11 -19.58
CA ASN A 527 -5.22 23.51 -19.98
C ASN A 527 -6.44 24.21 -19.34
N TYR A 528 -6.18 25.31 -18.64
CA TYR A 528 -7.19 26.13 -17.98
C TYR A 528 -7.50 27.42 -18.77
N ASN A 529 -6.89 27.59 -19.95
CA ASN A 529 -7.08 28.79 -20.76
C ASN A 529 -8.48 28.84 -21.37
N ARG A 530 -9.10 30.02 -21.31
CA ARG A 530 -10.47 30.24 -21.77
C ARG A 530 -10.75 31.71 -22.01
N GLU A 531 -11.83 32.00 -22.72
CA GLU A 531 -12.39 33.34 -22.76
C GLU A 531 -13.14 33.64 -21.45
N GLU A 532 -12.67 34.63 -20.68
CA GLU A 532 -13.31 35.05 -19.43
C GLU A 532 -14.42 36.08 -19.71
N PHE A 533 -15.55 35.95 -19.00
CA PHE A 533 -16.58 36.99 -19.03
C PHE A 533 -16.08 38.27 -18.35
N PRO A 534 -16.58 39.44 -18.77
CA PRO A 534 -16.34 40.68 -18.05
C PRO A 534 -16.70 40.53 -16.57
N PRO A 535 -15.91 41.12 -15.64
CA PRO A 535 -16.27 41.18 -14.23
C PRO A 535 -17.68 41.73 -14.06
N ARG A 536 -18.35 41.29 -12.99
CA ARG A 536 -19.66 41.83 -12.60
C ARG A 536 -19.53 43.32 -12.27
N GLU A 537 -20.64 44.04 -12.25
CA GLU A 537 -20.67 45.49 -11.93
C GLU A 537 -20.01 45.82 -10.58
N ASN A 538 -20.02 44.88 -9.62
CA ASN A 538 -19.35 45.02 -8.32
C ASN A 538 -17.84 44.69 -8.34
N GLY A 539 -17.25 44.51 -9.52
CA GLY A 539 -15.84 44.17 -9.73
C GLY A 539 -15.49 42.70 -9.45
N GLN A 540 -16.44 41.86 -9.05
CA GLN A 540 -16.17 40.45 -8.78
C GLN A 540 -16.04 39.63 -10.08
N PRO A 541 -15.18 38.60 -10.10
CA PRO A 541 -15.08 37.67 -11.22
C PRO A 541 -16.44 37.08 -11.61
N ASN A 542 -16.66 36.94 -12.91
CA ASN A 542 -17.89 36.37 -13.45
C ASN A 542 -17.62 34.92 -13.93
N PRO A 543 -18.03 33.90 -13.16
CA PRO A 543 -17.70 32.52 -13.48
C PRO A 543 -18.48 31.95 -14.67
N GLY A 544 -19.57 32.60 -15.11
CA GLY A 544 -20.56 32.04 -16.04
C GLY A 544 -21.73 31.36 -15.31
N LYS A 545 -22.64 30.74 -16.08
CA LYS A 545 -23.88 30.12 -15.61
C LYS A 545 -23.96 28.60 -15.85
N GLY A 546 -23.37 28.09 -16.93
CA GLY A 546 -23.41 26.66 -17.29
C GLY A 546 -22.30 26.24 -18.24
N ALA A 547 -22.33 24.99 -18.70
CA ALA A 547 -21.26 24.39 -19.52
C ALA A 547 -21.01 25.13 -20.85
N THR A 548 -22.03 25.78 -21.42
CA THR A 548 -21.93 26.63 -22.62
C THR A 548 -20.97 27.80 -22.44
N ASP A 549 -20.77 28.25 -21.20
CA ASP A 549 -19.95 29.41 -20.88
C ASP A 549 -18.47 29.04 -20.73
N GLU A 550 -18.08 27.75 -20.78
CA GLU A 550 -16.69 27.31 -20.55
C GLU A 550 -15.69 27.97 -21.52
N ASN A 551 -16.03 28.06 -22.81
CA ASN A 551 -15.26 28.72 -23.88
C ASN A 551 -13.73 28.50 -23.81
N PRO A 552 -13.26 27.23 -23.81
CA PRO A 552 -11.82 26.93 -23.70
C PRO A 552 -11.06 27.35 -24.96
N ILE A 553 -9.83 27.83 -24.77
CA ILE A 553 -8.90 28.21 -25.86
C ILE A 553 -7.80 27.13 -25.93
N PRO A 554 -7.55 26.50 -27.10
CA PRO A 554 -6.53 25.48 -27.24
C PRO A 554 -5.14 25.91 -26.78
N ALA A 555 -4.37 24.97 -26.24
CA ALA A 555 -2.97 25.14 -25.86
C ALA A 555 -2.06 24.58 -26.96
N SER A 556 -0.98 25.28 -27.29
CA SER A 556 0.01 24.87 -28.28
C SER A 556 1.42 25.31 -27.88
N GLY A 557 2.43 24.89 -28.65
CA GLY A 557 3.84 25.25 -28.43
C GLY A 557 4.47 24.59 -27.20
N ILE A 558 3.96 23.43 -26.77
CA ILE A 558 4.43 22.73 -25.58
C ILE A 558 5.60 21.82 -25.96
N LYS A 559 6.78 22.11 -25.42
CA LYS A 559 8.00 21.33 -25.64
C LYS A 559 8.37 20.58 -24.38
N VAL A 560 8.70 19.31 -24.55
CA VAL A 560 9.05 18.41 -23.45
C VAL A 560 10.47 17.91 -23.67
N SER A 561 11.31 18.04 -22.66
CA SER A 561 12.56 17.32 -22.48
C SER A 561 12.41 16.42 -21.26
N PHE A 562 12.07 15.16 -21.51
CA PHE A 562 11.72 14.20 -20.47
C PHE A 562 12.93 13.32 -20.14
N ASP A 563 13.29 13.28 -18.85
CA ASP A 563 14.31 12.39 -18.33
C ASP A 563 13.74 10.96 -18.19
N VAL A 564 14.39 10.00 -18.84
CA VAL A 564 13.90 8.62 -18.95
C VAL A 564 14.60 7.77 -17.90
N PRO A 565 13.91 6.86 -17.19
CA PRO A 565 14.56 5.98 -16.23
C PRO A 565 15.74 5.20 -16.84
N ASP A 566 16.87 5.13 -16.11
CA ASP A 566 18.16 4.58 -16.59
C ASP A 566 18.08 3.20 -17.27
N GLU A 567 17.14 2.35 -16.82
CA GLU A 567 16.96 0.97 -17.24
C GLU A 567 15.97 0.81 -18.41
N GLU A 568 15.39 1.90 -18.91
CA GLU A 568 14.34 1.92 -19.92
C GLU A 568 14.70 2.84 -21.10
N ARG A 569 14.10 2.58 -22.26
CA ARG A 569 14.21 3.44 -23.44
C ARG A 569 12.84 3.68 -24.05
N VAL A 570 12.67 4.86 -24.61
CA VAL A 570 11.46 5.24 -25.34
C VAL A 570 11.41 4.49 -26.66
N THR A 571 10.29 3.82 -26.94
CA THR A 571 10.05 3.13 -28.21
C THR A 571 9.14 3.94 -29.13
N SER A 572 8.16 4.61 -28.56
CA SER A 572 7.21 5.48 -29.27
C SER A 572 6.58 6.45 -28.29
N ILE A 573 6.04 7.54 -28.82
CA ILE A 573 5.23 8.49 -28.05
C ILE A 573 3.93 8.69 -28.79
N ASP A 574 2.82 8.37 -28.13
CA ASP A 574 1.47 8.56 -28.67
C ASP A 574 0.74 9.61 -27.84
N VAL A 575 0.17 10.61 -28.50
CA VAL A 575 -0.60 11.67 -27.86
C VAL A 575 -2.08 11.40 -28.04
N ILE A 576 -2.84 11.47 -26.94
CA ILE A 576 -4.28 11.22 -26.91
C ILE A 576 -5.03 12.39 -26.27
N THR A 577 -6.21 12.71 -26.79
CA THR A 577 -7.09 13.77 -26.27
C THR A 577 -8.55 13.26 -26.24
N PRO A 578 -9.42 13.79 -25.36
CA PRO A 578 -10.84 13.44 -25.35
C PRO A 578 -11.55 13.75 -26.67
N GLU A 579 -11.14 14.83 -27.35
CA GLU A 579 -11.75 15.30 -28.59
C GLU A 579 -11.36 14.47 -29.83
N SER A 580 -10.33 13.63 -29.74
CA SER A 580 -9.88 12.76 -30.84
C SER A 580 -10.23 11.29 -30.59
N PRO A 581 -10.79 10.57 -31.59
CA PRO A 581 -10.98 9.13 -31.50
C PRO A 581 -9.65 8.36 -31.49
N ASP A 582 -8.67 8.82 -32.26
CA ASP A 582 -7.43 8.10 -32.54
C ASP A 582 -6.21 8.79 -31.89
N PRO A 583 -5.25 8.02 -31.35
CA PRO A 583 -3.95 8.53 -30.93
C PRO A 583 -3.16 9.13 -32.10
N VAL A 584 -2.37 10.16 -31.81
CA VAL A 584 -1.40 10.75 -32.74
C VAL A 584 0.00 10.32 -32.32
N SER A 585 0.64 9.46 -33.10
CA SER A 585 2.06 9.13 -32.89
C SER A 585 2.95 10.29 -33.31
N ILE A 586 3.85 10.71 -32.43
CA ILE A 586 4.77 11.82 -32.67
C ILE A 586 6.22 11.35 -32.65
N GLY A 587 7.07 12.07 -33.38
CA GLY A 587 8.52 11.84 -33.35
C GLY A 587 9.15 12.38 -32.06
N PHE A 588 10.27 11.78 -31.66
CA PHE A 588 11.09 12.25 -30.55
C PHE A 588 12.58 12.18 -30.91
N THR A 589 13.40 12.97 -30.23
CA THR A 589 14.85 13.03 -30.43
C THR A 589 15.59 12.87 -29.10
N GLY A 590 16.87 12.48 -29.15
CA GLY A 590 17.65 12.20 -27.95
C GLY A 590 17.39 10.80 -27.37
N THR A 591 18.24 10.40 -26.43
CA THR A 591 18.15 9.11 -25.72
C THR A 591 17.98 9.26 -24.22
N ASP A 592 18.48 10.37 -23.67
CA ASP A 592 18.38 10.78 -22.27
C ASP A 592 18.94 12.22 -22.09
N PRO A 593 18.10 13.27 -21.94
CA PRO A 593 16.64 13.23 -21.99
C PRO A 593 16.10 13.01 -23.41
N VAL A 594 14.86 12.54 -23.51
CA VAL A 594 14.09 12.45 -24.75
C VAL A 594 13.28 13.72 -24.96
N SER A 595 13.38 14.32 -26.16
CA SER A 595 12.74 15.59 -26.49
C SER A 595 11.67 15.45 -27.58
N PHE A 596 10.50 16.05 -27.37
CA PHE A 596 9.36 16.03 -28.28
C PHE A 596 8.42 17.23 -28.08
N GLU A 597 7.51 17.45 -29.02
CA GLU A 597 6.50 18.52 -28.97
C GLU A 597 5.09 17.92 -28.86
N VAL A 598 4.28 18.45 -27.94
CA VAL A 598 2.89 18.01 -27.76
C VAL A 598 2.02 18.77 -28.77
N PRO A 599 1.25 18.08 -29.63
CA PRO A 599 0.28 18.70 -30.53
C PRO A 599 -0.72 19.59 -29.80
N GLU A 600 -1.32 20.52 -30.54
CA GLU A 600 -2.38 21.38 -30.01
C GLU A 600 -3.55 20.54 -29.45
N PHE A 601 -4.06 20.93 -28.28
CA PHE A 601 -5.20 20.29 -27.63
C PHE A 601 -6.07 21.31 -26.90
N LEU A 602 -7.35 20.97 -26.69
CA LEU A 602 -8.32 21.90 -26.13
C LEU A 602 -8.16 22.07 -24.61
N VAL A 603 -8.49 21.04 -23.82
CA VAL A 603 -8.42 21.07 -22.34
C VAL A 603 -7.52 19.97 -21.78
N TYR A 604 -7.54 18.77 -22.35
CA TYR A 604 -6.80 17.63 -21.81
C TYR A 604 -6.03 16.87 -22.89
N SER A 605 -4.78 16.56 -22.59
CA SER A 605 -3.93 15.73 -23.43
C SER A 605 -3.06 14.83 -22.55
N VAL A 606 -2.78 13.62 -23.05
CA VAL A 606 -1.82 12.71 -22.43
C VAL A 606 -0.80 12.30 -23.49
N ALA A 607 0.47 12.58 -23.22
CA ALA A 607 1.59 12.02 -24.00
C ALA A 607 2.02 10.71 -23.35
N ARG A 608 1.77 9.61 -24.06
CA ARG A 608 2.07 8.25 -23.62
C ARG A 608 3.46 7.86 -24.08
N VAL A 609 4.43 7.95 -23.17
CA VAL A 609 5.82 7.58 -23.45
C VAL A 609 5.93 6.08 -23.29
N LYS A 610 5.92 5.35 -24.41
CA LYS A 610 6.04 3.89 -24.42
C LYS A 610 7.47 3.48 -24.17
N LEU A 611 7.66 2.54 -23.25
CA LEU A 611 8.96 2.13 -22.76
C LEU A 611 9.19 0.65 -23.04
N SER A 612 10.42 0.35 -23.39
CA SER A 612 10.96 -1.01 -23.28
C SER A 612 12.13 -0.97 -22.31
N PRO A 613 12.43 -2.09 -21.62
CA PRO A 613 13.73 -2.23 -20.98
C PRO A 613 14.82 -1.87 -22.00
N ARG A 614 15.81 -1.08 -21.59
CA ARG A 614 17.02 -0.92 -22.39
C ARG A 614 17.60 -2.32 -22.54
N SER A 615 17.50 -2.88 -23.74
CA SER A 615 18.30 -4.04 -24.10
C SER A 615 19.75 -3.59 -23.93
N PRO A 616 20.50 -4.19 -23.01
CA PRO A 616 21.87 -3.78 -22.79
C PRO A 616 22.62 -3.99 -24.12
N GLU A 617 23.39 -2.99 -24.55
CA GLU A 617 24.11 -2.98 -25.83
C GLU A 617 25.01 -4.22 -26.04
N LYS A 618 25.28 -4.97 -24.96
CA LYS A 618 26.00 -6.23 -24.96
C LYS A 618 25.41 -7.21 -23.93
N HIS A 619 25.07 -8.42 -24.37
CA HIS A 619 24.78 -9.56 -23.48
C HIS A 619 26.09 -10.04 -22.81
N PRO A 620 26.21 -10.02 -21.47
CA PRO A 620 27.40 -10.49 -20.77
C PRO A 620 27.76 -11.92 -21.19
N ARG A 621 29.02 -12.12 -21.58
CA ARG A 621 29.55 -13.43 -21.99
C ARG A 621 29.94 -14.23 -20.77
N ILE A 622 29.15 -15.23 -20.44
CA ILE A 622 29.31 -16.04 -19.24
C ILE A 622 30.00 -17.36 -19.59
N ALA A 623 30.98 -17.74 -18.76
CA ALA A 623 31.54 -19.10 -18.76
C ALA A 623 30.87 -19.94 -17.68
N GLY A 624 30.44 -21.15 -18.03
CA GLY A 624 29.85 -22.12 -17.11
C GLY A 624 30.87 -23.15 -16.62
N ILE A 625 30.82 -23.47 -15.33
CA ILE A 625 31.56 -24.58 -14.71
C ILE A 625 30.57 -25.38 -13.90
N THR A 626 30.37 -26.66 -14.25
CA THR A 626 29.44 -27.54 -13.52
C THR A 626 30.03 -28.91 -13.19
N THR A 627 29.52 -29.53 -12.13
CA THR A 627 29.83 -30.92 -11.76
C THR A 627 29.18 -31.93 -12.70
N LEU A 628 27.92 -31.74 -13.07
CA LEU A 628 27.20 -32.50 -14.10
C LEU A 628 26.02 -31.69 -14.65
N HIS A 629 25.40 -32.13 -15.74
CA HIS A 629 24.23 -31.45 -16.33
C HIS A 629 23.22 -32.47 -16.84
N ARG A 630 22.23 -32.81 -16.00
CA ARG A 630 21.09 -33.68 -16.37
C ARG A 630 19.77 -32.98 -16.10
N VAL A 631 18.67 -33.50 -16.64
CA VAL A 631 17.31 -32.96 -16.37
C VAL A 631 17.06 -32.84 -14.86
N ASN A 632 16.53 -31.69 -14.44
CA ASN A 632 16.24 -31.31 -13.05
C ASN A 632 17.46 -31.25 -12.11
N SER A 633 18.70 -31.30 -12.63
CA SER A 633 19.87 -30.93 -11.83
C SER A 633 19.92 -29.41 -11.62
N HIS A 634 20.69 -28.95 -10.64
CA HIS A 634 20.95 -27.51 -10.45
C HIS A 634 21.51 -26.84 -11.71
N ALA A 635 22.38 -27.52 -12.45
CA ALA A 635 22.88 -27.04 -13.74
C ALA A 635 21.75 -26.86 -14.76
N ASP A 636 20.74 -27.73 -14.77
CA ASP A 636 19.58 -27.59 -15.64
C ASP A 636 18.72 -26.38 -15.24
N VAL A 637 18.33 -26.28 -13.98
CA VAL A 637 17.45 -25.18 -13.51
C VAL A 637 18.14 -23.81 -13.44
N LEU A 638 19.44 -23.73 -13.71
CA LEU A 638 20.22 -22.48 -13.80
C LEU A 638 20.78 -22.25 -15.20
N LEU A 639 21.69 -23.11 -15.70
CA LEU A 639 22.39 -22.89 -16.97
C LEU A 639 21.49 -23.11 -18.19
N THR A 640 20.58 -24.08 -18.17
CA THR A 640 19.65 -24.28 -19.31
C THR A 640 18.75 -23.06 -19.52
N ARG A 641 18.44 -22.29 -18.47
CA ARG A 641 17.64 -21.05 -18.59
C ARG A 641 18.30 -19.98 -19.45
N PHE A 642 19.63 -19.98 -19.53
CA PHE A 642 20.39 -19.03 -20.35
C PHE A 642 20.16 -19.27 -21.85
N VAL A 643 19.68 -20.46 -22.23
CA VAL A 643 19.56 -20.86 -23.63
C VAL A 643 18.14 -21.30 -24.02
N GLU A 644 17.28 -21.67 -23.06
CA GLU A 644 15.89 -22.11 -23.31
C GLU A 644 14.80 -21.23 -22.67
N THR A 645 15.13 -20.13 -21.96
CA THR A 645 14.25 -19.23 -21.18
C THR A 645 13.96 -19.61 -19.71
N GLU A 646 13.38 -18.65 -18.96
CA GLU A 646 12.95 -18.76 -17.56
C GLU A 646 11.85 -19.80 -17.29
N SER A 647 11.34 -20.51 -18.29
CA SER A 647 10.38 -21.61 -18.15
C SER A 647 10.96 -22.99 -18.53
N LEU A 648 12.19 -23.01 -19.07
CA LEU A 648 12.86 -24.24 -19.51
C LEU A 648 12.07 -25.08 -20.54
N ASN A 649 11.22 -24.44 -21.32
CA ASN A 649 10.49 -25.07 -22.44
C ASN A 649 10.48 -24.21 -23.72
N GLY A 650 11.23 -23.10 -23.75
CA GLY A 650 11.21 -22.11 -24.83
C GLY A 650 10.20 -20.98 -24.67
N ASP A 651 9.20 -21.13 -23.78
CA ASP A 651 8.12 -20.17 -23.59
C ASP A 651 8.36 -19.31 -22.36
N GLY A 652 9.01 -18.15 -22.48
CA GLY A 652 9.23 -17.29 -21.31
C GLY A 652 10.26 -16.20 -21.55
N ARG A 653 10.57 -15.45 -20.50
CA ARG A 653 11.64 -14.45 -20.58
C ARG A 653 12.97 -15.15 -20.83
N HIS A 654 13.69 -14.72 -21.85
CA HIS A 654 15.08 -15.09 -22.03
C HIS A 654 15.94 -14.21 -21.12
N PRO A 655 16.80 -14.76 -20.25
CA PRO A 655 17.81 -13.96 -19.55
C PRO A 655 18.72 -13.31 -20.60
N ASP A 656 19.09 -12.05 -20.40
CA ASP A 656 19.93 -11.32 -21.36
C ASP A 656 21.43 -11.72 -21.22
N LEU A 657 21.72 -12.97 -20.86
CA LEU A 657 23.07 -13.50 -20.67
C LEU A 657 23.44 -14.44 -21.82
N ASN A 658 24.72 -14.44 -22.21
CA ASN A 658 25.23 -15.32 -23.26
C ASN A 658 26.17 -16.39 -22.66
N LEU A 659 25.74 -17.66 -22.61
CA LEU A 659 26.61 -18.77 -22.24
C LEU A 659 27.58 -19.09 -23.39
N THR A 660 28.86 -18.82 -23.20
CA THR A 660 29.87 -18.96 -24.27
C THR A 660 30.57 -20.32 -24.28
N ALA A 661 30.93 -20.83 -23.12
CA ALA A 661 31.57 -22.12 -22.96
C ALA A 661 31.16 -22.77 -21.63
N LEU A 662 31.21 -24.09 -21.58
CA LEU A 662 30.86 -24.89 -20.42
C LEU A 662 31.91 -25.99 -20.16
N TYR A 663 32.37 -26.11 -18.92
CA TYR A 663 33.07 -27.29 -18.40
C TYR A 663 32.08 -28.15 -17.61
N VAL A 664 32.11 -29.47 -17.85
CA VAL A 664 31.29 -30.46 -17.13
C VAL A 664 32.24 -31.51 -16.55
N ASP A 665 32.26 -31.66 -15.21
CA ASP A 665 33.22 -32.55 -14.53
C ASP A 665 32.90 -34.04 -14.71
N GLN A 666 31.63 -34.41 -14.61
CA GLN A 666 31.11 -35.77 -14.72
C GLN A 666 30.02 -35.82 -15.78
N VAL A 667 30.08 -36.82 -16.65
CA VAL A 667 29.20 -36.97 -17.81
C VAL A 667 28.47 -38.31 -17.69
N PRO A 668 27.33 -38.37 -16.98
CA PRO A 668 26.53 -39.58 -16.90
C PRO A 668 25.80 -39.85 -18.22
N GLU A 669 25.22 -41.05 -18.38
CA GLU A 669 24.37 -41.38 -19.53
C GLU A 669 23.19 -40.41 -19.72
N SER A 670 22.71 -39.81 -18.62
CA SER A 670 21.63 -38.83 -18.61
C SER A 670 22.10 -37.37 -18.89
N ASP A 671 23.32 -37.16 -19.38
CA ASP A 671 23.86 -35.83 -19.69
C ASP A 671 23.05 -35.13 -20.80
N ILE A 672 22.68 -33.87 -20.55
CA ILE A 672 21.99 -33.01 -21.53
C ILE A 672 22.89 -31.89 -22.06
N SER A 673 24.06 -31.66 -21.47
CA SER A 673 24.93 -30.51 -21.82
C SER A 673 25.37 -30.51 -23.28
N ARG A 674 25.74 -31.66 -23.83
CA ARG A 674 26.20 -31.80 -25.23
C ARG A 674 25.09 -31.52 -26.24
N ALA A 675 23.89 -32.01 -25.97
CA ALA A 675 22.72 -31.76 -26.82
C ALA A 675 22.36 -30.27 -26.82
N LEU A 676 22.35 -29.65 -25.63
CA LEU A 676 22.15 -28.20 -25.49
C LEU A 676 23.24 -27.39 -26.19
N ALA A 677 24.51 -27.78 -26.05
CA ALA A 677 25.65 -27.13 -26.73
C ALA A 677 25.48 -27.15 -28.24
N LYS A 678 25.12 -28.30 -28.81
CA LYS A 678 24.84 -28.44 -30.25
C LYS A 678 23.64 -27.60 -30.70
N LYS A 679 22.57 -27.55 -29.87
CA LYS A 679 21.33 -26.82 -30.18
C LYS A 679 21.50 -25.30 -30.11
N HIS A 680 22.27 -24.80 -29.15
CA HIS A 680 22.34 -23.37 -28.81
C HIS A 680 23.71 -22.71 -29.09
N GLY A 681 24.70 -23.47 -29.57
CA GLY A 681 25.94 -22.92 -30.12
C GLY A 681 27.02 -22.53 -29.11
N PHE A 682 26.98 -23.01 -27.86
CA PHE A 682 28.05 -22.80 -26.88
C PHE A 682 29.06 -23.96 -26.88
N ALA A 683 30.32 -23.68 -26.50
CA ALA A 683 31.37 -24.70 -26.56
C ALA A 683 31.49 -25.54 -25.28
N ILE A 684 31.54 -26.86 -25.42
CA ILE A 684 32.01 -27.75 -24.33
C ILE A 684 33.54 -27.77 -24.34
N LYS A 685 34.18 -27.61 -23.17
CA LYS A 685 35.64 -27.66 -23.02
C LYS A 685 36.06 -28.72 -21.99
N GLU A 686 37.21 -29.34 -22.22
CA GLU A 686 37.77 -30.40 -21.37
C GLU A 686 38.44 -29.88 -20.08
N SER A 687 38.61 -28.57 -19.94
CA SER A 687 39.17 -27.98 -18.73
C SER A 687 38.60 -26.61 -18.43
N ILE A 688 38.51 -26.27 -17.14
CA ILE A 688 38.16 -24.91 -16.67
C ILE A 688 39.06 -23.86 -17.32
N ALA A 689 40.35 -24.15 -17.50
CA ALA A 689 41.30 -23.26 -18.16
C ALA A 689 40.97 -23.02 -19.64
N GLY A 690 40.45 -24.02 -20.35
CA GLY A 690 39.96 -23.90 -21.72
C GLY A 690 38.62 -23.19 -21.82
N THR A 691 37.72 -23.41 -20.85
CA THR A 691 36.42 -22.71 -20.77
C THR A 691 36.61 -21.20 -20.60
N LEU A 692 37.43 -20.80 -19.62
CA LEU A 692 37.68 -19.39 -19.30
C LEU A 692 38.48 -18.65 -20.39
N ARG A 693 39.11 -19.38 -21.32
CA ARG A 693 39.91 -18.83 -22.44
C ARG A 693 39.29 -19.08 -23.80
N HIS A 694 38.05 -19.56 -23.86
CA HIS A 694 37.38 -19.79 -25.14
C HIS A 694 37.19 -18.47 -25.92
N GLY A 695 37.04 -17.37 -25.19
CA GLY A 695 36.99 -15.99 -25.68
C GLY A 695 36.97 -15.05 -24.47
N PRO A 696 36.80 -13.73 -24.68
CA PRO A 696 36.68 -12.81 -23.55
C PRO A 696 35.35 -13.06 -22.83
N ILE A 697 35.42 -13.15 -21.50
CA ILE A 697 34.28 -13.39 -20.61
C ILE A 697 33.98 -12.15 -19.78
N ASP A 698 32.71 -11.95 -19.45
CA ASP A 698 32.21 -10.88 -18.60
C ASP A 698 31.72 -11.42 -17.23
N GLY A 699 31.68 -12.76 -17.04
CA GLY A 699 31.36 -13.40 -15.76
C GLY A 699 31.52 -14.92 -15.76
N VAL A 700 31.46 -15.55 -14.58
CA VAL A 700 31.52 -17.02 -14.43
C VAL A 700 30.38 -17.53 -13.56
N MET A 701 29.70 -18.57 -14.04
CA MET A 701 28.66 -19.31 -13.33
C MET A 701 29.22 -20.66 -12.86
N LEU A 702 29.42 -20.83 -11.56
CA LEU A 702 29.92 -22.07 -10.96
C LEU A 702 28.78 -22.81 -10.25
N VAL A 703 28.33 -23.92 -10.83
CA VAL A 703 27.25 -24.76 -10.31
C VAL A 703 27.81 -26.12 -9.92
N ALA A 704 28.22 -26.27 -8.67
CA ALA A 704 28.87 -27.50 -8.19
C ALA A 704 27.97 -28.25 -7.21
N GLU A 705 26.90 -28.85 -7.74
CA GLU A 705 25.90 -29.62 -7.00
C GLU A 705 25.53 -30.89 -7.79
N HIS A 706 25.17 -31.97 -7.08
CA HIS A 706 25.03 -33.33 -7.63
C HIS A 706 26.33 -33.94 -8.18
N GLY A 707 26.27 -35.25 -8.42
CA GLY A 707 27.38 -36.08 -8.90
C GLY A 707 27.85 -37.06 -7.84
N ASP A 708 28.77 -37.92 -8.24
CA ASP A 708 29.40 -38.87 -7.35
C ASP A 708 30.65 -38.22 -6.72
N TYR A 709 30.50 -37.77 -5.48
CA TYR A 709 31.56 -37.11 -4.70
C TYR A 709 31.58 -37.69 -3.28
N PRO A 710 32.76 -37.74 -2.65
CA PRO A 710 32.89 -38.31 -1.31
C PRO A 710 32.09 -37.52 -0.27
N LYS A 711 31.79 -38.18 0.85
CA LYS A 711 31.24 -37.54 2.03
C LYS A 711 32.34 -37.17 3.01
N SER A 712 32.19 -36.04 3.72
CA SER A 712 32.99 -35.69 4.89
C SER A 712 32.63 -36.60 6.07
N ASP A 713 33.43 -36.54 7.12
CA ASP A 713 33.15 -37.18 8.41
C ASP A 713 31.92 -36.58 9.11
N THR A 714 31.53 -35.35 8.78
CA THR A 714 30.27 -34.69 9.19
C THR A 714 29.06 -35.05 8.30
N GLY A 715 29.25 -35.90 7.30
CA GLY A 715 28.20 -36.39 6.40
C GLY A 715 27.84 -35.46 5.23
N GLN A 716 28.55 -34.33 5.09
CA GLN A 716 28.38 -33.39 3.99
C GLN A 716 28.99 -33.92 2.70
N THR A 717 28.44 -33.53 1.55
CA THR A 717 29.01 -33.87 0.26
C THR A 717 30.19 -32.95 -0.05
N ILE A 718 31.37 -33.52 -0.26
CA ILE A 718 32.58 -32.75 -0.60
C ILE A 718 32.55 -32.42 -2.09
N TYR A 719 31.70 -31.46 -2.45
CA TYR A 719 31.66 -30.95 -3.81
C TYR A 719 32.99 -30.28 -4.18
N PRO A 720 33.44 -30.35 -5.44
CA PRO A 720 34.78 -29.93 -5.84
C PRO A 720 34.95 -28.40 -5.93
N LYS A 721 34.18 -27.61 -5.15
CA LYS A 721 34.17 -26.14 -5.15
C LYS A 721 35.56 -25.56 -4.93
N ARG A 722 36.31 -26.07 -3.94
CA ARG A 722 37.71 -25.72 -3.67
C ARG A 722 38.64 -25.93 -4.86
N ARG A 723 38.55 -27.11 -5.48
CA ARG A 723 39.36 -27.51 -6.65
C ARG A 723 39.01 -26.66 -7.88
N MET A 724 37.72 -26.47 -8.15
CA MET A 724 37.21 -25.72 -9.31
C MET A 724 37.53 -24.23 -9.20
N PHE A 725 37.22 -23.61 -8.05
CA PHE A 725 37.56 -22.21 -7.80
C PHE A 725 39.07 -21.99 -7.81
N GLY A 726 39.87 -22.94 -7.29
CA GLY A 726 41.32 -22.87 -7.37
C GLY A 726 41.86 -22.88 -8.81
N LYS A 727 41.28 -23.70 -9.70
CA LYS A 727 41.63 -23.69 -11.13
C LYS A 727 41.24 -22.35 -11.79
N LEU A 728 40.06 -21.81 -11.47
CA LEU A 728 39.62 -20.49 -11.94
C LEU A 728 40.56 -19.37 -11.45
N ALA A 729 40.86 -19.33 -10.15
CA ALA A 729 41.73 -18.33 -9.54
C ALA A 729 43.14 -18.33 -10.16
N LYS A 730 43.69 -19.51 -10.49
CA LYS A 730 44.95 -19.63 -11.23
C LYS A 730 44.89 -18.97 -12.61
N VAL A 731 43.77 -19.10 -13.33
CA VAL A 731 43.55 -18.44 -14.61
C VAL A 731 43.45 -16.93 -14.45
N PHE A 732 42.63 -16.46 -13.52
CA PHE A 732 42.42 -15.03 -13.27
C PHE A 732 43.72 -14.33 -12.91
N LYS A 733 44.52 -14.93 -12.01
CA LYS A 733 45.84 -14.43 -11.65
C LYS A 733 46.81 -14.39 -12.83
N ARG A 734 46.86 -15.45 -13.65
CA ARG A 734 47.79 -15.56 -14.78
C ARG A 734 47.46 -14.56 -15.88
N ASP A 735 46.19 -14.45 -16.23
CA ASP A 735 45.72 -13.67 -17.37
C ASP A 735 45.35 -12.23 -16.97
N LYS A 736 45.48 -11.90 -15.67
CA LYS A 736 45.14 -10.58 -15.10
C LYS A 736 43.71 -10.15 -15.38
N ILE A 737 42.79 -11.11 -15.34
CA ILE A 737 41.36 -10.87 -15.46
C ILE A 737 40.70 -10.98 -14.08
N SER A 738 39.70 -10.15 -13.85
CA SER A 738 38.78 -10.28 -12.72
C SER A 738 37.39 -9.91 -13.19
N VAL A 739 36.49 -10.89 -13.16
CA VAL A 739 35.08 -10.75 -13.54
C VAL A 739 34.21 -11.33 -12.45
N PRO A 740 32.92 -10.95 -12.35
CA PRO A 740 32.03 -11.49 -11.33
C PRO A 740 31.91 -13.01 -11.41
N VAL A 741 31.87 -13.67 -10.25
CA VAL A 741 31.68 -15.12 -10.12
C VAL A 741 30.48 -15.40 -9.22
N PHE A 742 29.50 -16.15 -9.74
CA PHE A 742 28.43 -16.72 -8.93
C PHE A 742 28.75 -18.17 -8.55
N ILE A 743 28.55 -18.52 -7.28
CA ILE A 743 28.64 -19.90 -6.78
C ILE A 743 27.26 -20.33 -6.29
N ASP A 744 26.72 -21.39 -6.89
CA ASP A 744 25.46 -21.97 -6.41
C ASP A 744 25.63 -22.64 -5.04
N LYS A 745 24.69 -22.38 -4.13
CA LYS A 745 24.61 -22.94 -2.76
C LYS A 745 25.76 -22.48 -1.84
N HIS A 746 26.18 -23.34 -0.89
CA HIS A 746 27.26 -23.07 0.05
C HIS A 746 28.60 -22.91 -0.69
N LEU A 747 29.54 -22.14 -0.12
CA LEU A 747 30.87 -21.94 -0.72
C LEU A 747 31.71 -23.22 -0.75
N ALA A 748 31.70 -23.98 0.34
CA ALA A 748 32.25 -25.33 0.46
C ALA A 748 31.51 -26.07 1.59
N ASP A 749 31.83 -27.35 1.76
CA ASP A 749 31.32 -28.20 2.83
C ASP A 749 31.86 -27.77 4.21
N ASN A 750 33.10 -27.28 4.28
CA ASN A 750 33.74 -26.87 5.53
C ASN A 750 34.13 -25.38 5.56
N TRP A 751 34.42 -24.86 6.76
CA TRP A 751 34.83 -23.48 6.98
C TRP A 751 36.17 -23.12 6.33
N GLU A 752 37.18 -23.99 6.44
CA GLU A 752 38.53 -23.71 5.92
C GLU A 752 38.48 -23.40 4.42
N ASP A 753 37.81 -24.24 3.65
CA ASP A 753 37.65 -24.04 2.22
C ASP A 753 36.72 -22.87 1.90
N SER A 754 35.60 -22.72 2.62
CA SER A 754 34.68 -21.59 2.42
C SER A 754 35.38 -20.24 2.61
N LYS A 755 36.17 -20.12 3.68
CA LYS A 755 36.99 -18.96 4.00
C LYS A 755 38.11 -18.77 2.98
N TRP A 756 38.75 -19.86 2.51
CA TRP A 756 39.75 -19.79 1.46
C TRP A 756 39.19 -19.24 0.15
N LEU A 757 38.01 -19.69 -0.29
CA LEU A 757 37.36 -19.17 -1.49
C LEU A 757 37.09 -17.66 -1.36
N TYR A 758 36.52 -17.25 -0.23
CA TYR A 758 36.25 -15.85 0.07
C TYR A 758 37.50 -14.97 0.08
N ASP A 759 38.55 -15.40 0.80
CA ASP A 759 39.81 -14.66 0.89
C ASP A 759 40.52 -14.60 -0.45
N LYS A 760 40.48 -15.69 -1.23
CA LYS A 760 41.05 -15.72 -2.57
C LYS A 760 40.30 -14.78 -3.52
N ALA A 761 38.98 -14.71 -3.41
CA ALA A 761 38.18 -13.76 -4.17
C ALA A 761 38.56 -12.32 -3.81
N LYS A 762 38.73 -12.00 -2.53
CA LYS A 762 39.22 -10.68 -2.09
C LYS A 762 40.61 -10.36 -2.62
N GLU A 763 41.57 -11.28 -2.50
CA GLU A 763 42.94 -11.13 -3.02
C GLU A 763 42.95 -10.78 -4.51
N LEU A 764 42.13 -11.49 -5.29
CA LEU A 764 42.05 -11.33 -6.74
C LEU A 764 41.04 -10.26 -7.17
N LYS A 765 40.39 -9.57 -6.22
CA LYS A 765 39.33 -8.58 -6.46
C LYS A 765 38.19 -9.13 -7.31
N ILE A 766 37.82 -10.38 -7.10
CA ILE A 766 36.71 -11.04 -7.77
C ILE A 766 35.41 -10.57 -7.11
N PRO A 767 34.48 -9.94 -7.85
CA PRO A 767 33.13 -9.70 -7.36
C PRO A 767 32.43 -11.05 -7.16
N LEU A 768 32.32 -11.51 -5.91
CA LEU A 768 31.79 -12.83 -5.57
C LEU A 768 30.36 -12.72 -5.04
N MET A 769 29.47 -13.58 -5.51
CA MET A 769 28.12 -13.79 -4.96
C MET A 769 27.87 -15.28 -4.86
N ALA A 770 27.10 -15.70 -3.87
CA ALA A 770 26.73 -17.10 -3.71
C ALA A 770 25.37 -17.21 -3.01
N GLY A 771 24.79 -18.41 -2.95
CA GLY A 771 23.60 -18.67 -2.15
C GLY A 771 22.60 -19.57 -2.84
N SER A 772 21.44 -19.77 -2.20
CA SER A 772 20.34 -20.56 -2.78
C SER A 772 19.18 -19.72 -3.27
N SER A 773 18.18 -20.37 -3.87
CA SER A 773 16.94 -19.76 -4.34
C SER A 773 15.93 -19.46 -3.22
N VAL A 774 16.09 -20.03 -2.03
CA VAL A 774 15.11 -19.93 -0.93
C VAL A 774 14.91 -18.51 -0.39
N PRO A 775 15.94 -17.66 -0.24
CA PRO A 775 15.73 -16.24 0.11
C PRO A 775 14.79 -15.50 -0.86
N GLY A 776 14.80 -15.88 -2.14
CA GLY A 776 13.96 -15.33 -3.20
C GLY A 776 12.60 -16.02 -3.37
N ALA A 777 12.22 -16.94 -2.48
CA ALA A 777 10.96 -17.66 -2.54
C ALA A 777 9.75 -16.72 -2.44
N TRP A 778 8.59 -17.21 -2.89
CA TRP A 778 7.32 -16.58 -2.50
C TRP A 778 7.11 -16.75 -1.01
N ARG A 779 6.56 -15.71 -0.36
CA ARG A 779 6.26 -15.76 1.07
C ARG A 779 4.76 -15.69 1.29
N VAL A 780 4.24 -16.55 2.17
CA VAL A 780 2.81 -16.61 2.47
C VAL A 780 2.56 -16.51 3.99
N PRO A 781 1.98 -15.40 4.49
CA PRO A 781 1.69 -14.16 3.78
C PRO A 781 2.97 -13.48 3.27
N ALA A 782 2.82 -12.51 2.37
CA ALA A 782 3.93 -11.72 1.84
C ALA A 782 4.54 -10.85 2.96
N ALA A 783 5.41 -11.44 3.76
CA ALA A 783 5.99 -10.87 4.97
C ALA A 783 7.49 -11.12 5.05
N ASP A 784 8.18 -10.13 5.60
CA ASP A 784 9.63 -10.13 5.83
C ASP A 784 9.92 -9.41 7.16
N VAL A 785 11.12 -9.58 7.69
CA VAL A 785 11.58 -8.79 8.85
C VAL A 785 11.56 -7.30 8.46
N LYS A 786 10.99 -6.46 9.32
CA LYS A 786 11.06 -4.99 9.17
C LYS A 786 12.53 -4.56 9.19
N ARG A 787 13.00 -3.95 8.09
CA ARG A 787 14.41 -3.51 7.97
C ARG A 787 14.76 -2.53 9.08
N GLY A 788 15.90 -2.75 9.73
CA GLY A 788 16.37 -1.92 10.83
C GLY A 788 15.67 -2.17 12.16
N ALA A 789 14.75 -3.14 12.25
CA ALA A 789 14.13 -3.52 13.51
C ALA A 789 15.08 -4.36 14.38
N LYS A 790 14.97 -4.24 15.69
CA LYS A 790 15.65 -5.16 16.62
C LYS A 790 14.94 -6.50 16.58
N LEU A 791 15.71 -7.59 16.43
CA LEU A 791 15.20 -8.96 16.50
C LEU A 791 15.66 -9.62 17.80
N LYS A 792 14.78 -10.43 18.39
CA LYS A 792 15.06 -11.21 19.59
C LYS A 792 15.28 -12.68 19.26
N GLU A 793 14.41 -13.24 18.42
CA GLU A 793 14.42 -14.68 18.12
C GLU A 793 13.82 -15.00 16.75
N ILE A 794 14.33 -16.05 16.11
CA ILE A 794 13.80 -16.65 14.88
C ILE A 794 13.63 -18.16 15.11
N VAL A 795 12.46 -18.71 14.79
CA VAL A 795 12.22 -20.16 14.81
C VAL A 795 11.74 -20.61 13.44
N SER A 796 12.38 -21.61 12.86
CA SER A 796 12.15 -22.09 11.51
C SER A 796 12.02 -23.61 11.45
N VAL A 797 11.36 -24.11 10.41
CA VAL A 797 11.24 -25.54 10.15
C VAL A 797 11.75 -25.93 8.77
N THR A 798 12.28 -27.14 8.66
CA THR A 798 12.79 -27.73 7.43
C THR A 798 12.61 -29.25 7.40
N TYR A 799 12.99 -29.87 6.29
CA TYR A 799 12.93 -31.30 6.01
C TYR A 799 14.11 -31.67 5.10
N GLY A 800 14.27 -32.93 4.70
CA GLY A 800 15.35 -33.40 3.83
C GLY A 800 16.66 -33.69 4.56
N SER A 801 17.78 -33.65 3.83
CA SER A 801 19.11 -33.90 4.40
C SER A 801 19.65 -32.67 5.12
N LEU A 802 20.42 -32.88 6.19
CA LEU A 802 21.00 -31.76 6.96
C LEU A 802 22.03 -30.95 6.16
N ASP A 803 22.73 -31.57 5.23
CA ASP A 803 23.66 -30.88 4.33
C ASP A 803 22.91 -29.95 3.35
N ALA A 804 22.15 -30.53 2.41
CA ALA A 804 21.54 -29.75 1.35
C ALA A 804 20.36 -28.88 1.83
N TYR A 805 19.47 -29.43 2.65
CA TYR A 805 18.28 -28.71 3.11
C TYR A 805 18.54 -27.92 4.39
N GLY A 806 19.47 -28.36 5.24
CA GLY A 806 19.94 -27.52 6.36
C GLY A 806 20.59 -26.24 5.86
N PHE A 807 21.39 -26.27 4.78
CA PHE A 807 21.87 -25.05 4.14
C PHE A 807 20.73 -24.13 3.68
N HIS A 808 19.70 -24.67 3.02
CA HIS A 808 18.54 -23.90 2.58
C HIS A 808 17.81 -23.23 3.74
N ALA A 809 17.64 -23.94 4.84
CA ALA A 809 16.99 -23.42 6.04
C ALA A 809 17.82 -22.33 6.71
N LEU A 810 19.15 -22.48 6.76
CA LEU A 810 20.04 -21.45 7.28
C LEU A 810 20.09 -20.21 6.37
N GLU A 811 20.09 -20.36 5.04
CA GLU A 811 19.95 -19.23 4.11
C GLU A 811 18.64 -18.46 4.32
N MET A 812 17.53 -19.19 4.53
CA MET A 812 16.23 -18.61 4.85
C MET A 812 16.32 -17.77 6.13
N VAL A 813 16.84 -18.35 7.23
CA VAL A 813 17.04 -17.65 8.50
C VAL A 813 17.95 -16.43 8.33
N GLN A 814 19.09 -16.60 7.65
CA GLN A 814 20.08 -15.55 7.49
C GLN A 814 19.53 -14.38 6.67
N SER A 815 18.67 -14.64 5.67
CA SER A 815 17.99 -13.60 4.89
C SER A 815 17.00 -12.75 5.71
N LEU A 816 16.46 -13.31 6.80
CA LEU A 816 15.63 -12.60 7.78
C LEU A 816 16.51 -11.86 8.80
N ALA A 817 17.52 -12.55 9.32
CA ALA A 817 18.42 -12.06 10.36
C ALA A 817 19.21 -10.82 9.91
N GLU A 818 19.76 -10.81 8.71
CA GLU A 818 20.64 -9.73 8.23
C GLU A 818 19.94 -8.37 8.07
N ARG A 819 18.61 -8.36 8.09
CA ARG A 819 17.79 -7.14 7.97
C ARG A 819 17.67 -6.36 9.28
N ARG A 820 18.12 -6.96 10.39
CA ARG A 820 18.00 -6.39 11.74
C ARG A 820 18.78 -5.08 11.90
N ALA A 821 18.45 -4.36 12.97
CA ALA A 821 19.16 -3.14 13.37
C ALA A 821 20.68 -3.38 13.43
N GLY A 822 21.45 -2.63 12.65
CA GLY A 822 22.92 -2.76 12.60
C GLY A 822 23.48 -3.69 11.52
N GLY A 823 22.66 -4.58 10.96
CA GLY A 823 23.09 -5.61 9.99
C GLY A 823 23.53 -6.91 10.66
N GLU A 824 24.31 -7.72 9.95
CA GLU A 824 24.87 -8.96 10.49
C GLU A 824 26.08 -8.69 11.40
N THR A 825 26.16 -9.41 12.52
CA THR A 825 27.08 -9.19 13.63
C THR A 825 28.03 -10.36 13.89
N GLY A 826 27.83 -11.49 13.21
CA GLY A 826 28.53 -12.74 13.45
C GLY A 826 27.77 -13.69 14.38
N ILE A 827 28.17 -14.97 14.33
CA ILE A 827 27.63 -16.04 15.16
C ILE A 827 28.62 -16.34 16.27
N LYS A 828 28.16 -16.25 17.52
CA LYS A 828 28.98 -16.47 18.72
C LYS A 828 29.24 -17.94 18.95
N ARG A 829 28.18 -18.74 18.91
CA ARG A 829 28.22 -20.18 19.16
C ARG A 829 26.99 -20.87 18.59
N VAL A 830 27.12 -22.17 18.36
CA VAL A 830 26.07 -23.01 17.80
C VAL A 830 25.89 -24.29 18.63
N ARG A 831 24.74 -24.95 18.45
CA ARG A 831 24.47 -26.25 19.05
C ARG A 831 23.53 -27.05 18.16
N CYS A 832 23.80 -28.33 17.97
CA CYS A 832 22.89 -29.27 17.32
C CYS A 832 22.34 -30.29 18.33
N VAL A 833 21.03 -30.30 18.53
CA VAL A 833 20.33 -31.29 19.38
C VAL A 833 19.61 -32.30 18.47
N SER A 834 19.61 -33.58 18.81
CA SER A 834 18.98 -34.64 18.02
C SER A 834 18.15 -35.57 18.91
N GLY A 835 17.16 -36.23 18.32
CA GLY A 835 16.32 -37.21 19.03
C GLY A 835 15.36 -36.57 20.03
N GLU A 836 14.95 -37.32 21.05
CA GLU A 836 13.92 -36.89 22.02
C GLU A 836 14.26 -35.59 22.76
N ASP A 837 15.54 -35.28 22.91
CA ASP A 837 16.03 -34.04 23.52
C ASP A 837 15.58 -32.78 22.77
N VAL A 838 15.25 -32.89 21.48
CA VAL A 838 14.66 -31.78 20.72
C VAL A 838 13.33 -31.37 21.32
N TRP A 839 12.48 -32.33 21.70
CA TRP A 839 11.13 -32.07 22.21
C TRP A 839 11.13 -31.49 23.61
N THR A 840 12.15 -31.75 24.42
CA THR A 840 12.29 -31.21 25.78
C THR A 840 13.18 -29.95 25.84
N SER A 841 13.85 -29.61 24.73
CA SER A 841 14.75 -28.46 24.63
C SER A 841 14.07 -27.12 24.93
N ARG A 842 14.78 -26.27 25.69
CA ARG A 842 14.40 -24.87 25.98
C ARG A 842 15.08 -23.86 25.05
N LEU A 843 15.76 -24.33 24.01
CA LEU A 843 16.54 -23.48 23.10
C LEU A 843 15.67 -22.70 22.09
N TYR A 844 14.42 -23.09 21.90
CA TYR A 844 13.50 -22.41 20.99
C TYR A 844 12.18 -22.06 21.68
N ASP A 845 11.65 -20.90 21.32
CA ASP A 845 10.36 -20.42 21.77
C ASP A 845 9.21 -21.26 21.19
N ARG A 846 8.38 -21.82 22.08
CA ARG A 846 7.29 -22.73 21.71
C ARG A 846 6.14 -22.01 21.00
N GLU A 847 5.92 -20.74 21.32
CA GLU A 847 4.91 -19.91 20.66
C GLU A 847 5.32 -19.64 19.21
N LEU A 848 6.56 -19.19 18.97
CA LEU A 848 7.09 -19.03 17.61
C LEU A 848 7.12 -20.35 16.82
N PHE A 849 7.42 -21.47 17.48
CA PHE A 849 7.34 -22.78 16.82
C PHE A 849 5.91 -23.10 16.35
N GLY A 850 4.91 -22.87 17.21
CA GLY A 850 3.50 -23.01 16.85
C GLY A 850 3.08 -22.09 15.70
N GLU A 851 3.54 -20.83 15.71
CA GLU A 851 3.34 -19.90 14.60
C GLU A 851 3.95 -20.40 13.29
N THR A 852 5.18 -20.91 13.34
CA THR A 852 5.87 -21.47 12.17
C THR A 852 5.09 -22.64 11.57
N LEU A 853 4.68 -23.60 12.40
CA LEU A 853 3.85 -24.72 11.95
C LEU A 853 2.50 -24.24 11.40
N SER A 854 1.97 -23.14 11.93
CA SER A 854 0.69 -22.58 11.46
C SER A 854 0.69 -22.10 10.01
N ARG A 855 1.89 -21.83 9.46
CA ARG A 855 2.09 -21.34 8.08
C ARG A 855 2.18 -22.44 7.05
N LEU A 856 2.48 -23.67 7.45
CA LEU A 856 2.56 -24.82 6.55
C LEU A 856 1.20 -25.02 5.86
N SER A 857 1.21 -25.31 4.56
CA SER A 857 0.00 -25.53 3.78
C SER A 857 -0.39 -27.01 3.71
N LEU A 858 0.60 -27.91 3.81
CA LEU A 858 0.43 -29.36 3.76
C LEU A 858 0.15 -29.96 5.15
N ARG A 859 -0.89 -29.44 5.83
CA ARG A 859 -1.16 -29.76 7.25
C ARG A 859 -1.83 -31.10 7.52
N ARG A 860 -2.42 -31.74 6.51
CA ARG A 860 -3.21 -32.99 6.69
C ARG A 860 -2.49 -34.06 7.50
N ARG A 861 -1.17 -34.16 7.37
CA ARG A 861 -0.36 -35.13 8.13
C ARG A 861 -0.13 -34.68 9.57
N LEU A 862 0.18 -33.40 9.79
CA LEU A 862 0.34 -32.82 11.13
C LEU A 862 -0.93 -32.92 11.98
N ASP A 863 -2.10 -32.85 11.34
CA ASP A 863 -3.38 -32.95 12.04
C ASP A 863 -3.78 -34.41 12.34
N SER A 864 -3.02 -35.40 11.84
CA SER A 864 -3.37 -36.83 11.95
C SER A 864 -2.82 -37.52 13.21
N LYS A 865 -1.70 -37.04 13.76
CA LYS A 865 -0.99 -37.60 14.92
C LYS A 865 -0.14 -36.51 15.60
N PRO A 866 0.23 -36.67 16.88
CA PRO A 866 1.24 -35.83 17.51
C PRO A 866 2.53 -35.74 16.68
N LEU A 867 3.17 -34.57 16.69
CA LEU A 867 4.35 -34.31 15.86
C LEU A 867 5.51 -35.26 16.21
N GLU A 868 5.65 -35.56 17.49
CA GLU A 868 6.64 -36.47 18.07
C GLU A 868 6.51 -37.90 17.50
N GLU A 869 5.29 -38.32 17.15
CA GLU A 869 5.05 -39.63 16.52
C GLU A 869 5.33 -39.62 15.01
N LEU A 870 5.24 -38.44 14.37
CA LEU A 870 5.45 -38.29 12.93
C LEU A 870 6.92 -38.11 12.56
N VAL A 871 7.74 -37.67 13.52
CA VAL A 871 9.16 -37.35 13.32
C VAL A 871 10.00 -38.25 14.22
N SER A 872 10.51 -39.35 13.66
CA SER A 872 11.31 -40.33 14.39
C SER A 872 12.67 -39.82 14.83
N GLU A 873 13.28 -38.93 14.03
CA GLU A 873 14.62 -38.39 14.28
C GLU A 873 14.61 -36.87 14.08
N PRO A 874 14.03 -36.10 15.02
CA PRO A 874 14.07 -34.65 14.94
C PRO A 874 15.49 -34.15 15.15
N VAL A 875 15.84 -33.06 14.47
CA VAL A 875 17.12 -32.36 14.66
C VAL A 875 16.84 -30.87 14.84
N LEU A 876 17.46 -30.26 15.84
CA LEU A 876 17.41 -28.83 16.11
C LEU A 876 18.80 -28.24 15.92
N PHE A 877 18.92 -27.33 14.96
CA PHE A 877 20.05 -26.41 14.88
C PHE A 877 19.73 -25.15 15.66
N HIS A 878 20.62 -24.74 16.56
CA HIS A 878 20.48 -23.53 17.35
C HIS A 878 21.71 -22.65 17.22
N LEU A 879 21.51 -21.35 17.06
CA LEU A 879 22.55 -20.35 16.89
C LEU A 879 22.32 -19.19 17.85
N GLU A 880 23.39 -18.73 18.49
CA GLU A 880 23.42 -17.46 19.20
C GLU A 880 24.31 -16.48 18.44
N TYR A 881 23.73 -15.36 18.01
CA TYR A 881 24.46 -14.26 17.37
C TYR A 881 25.15 -13.38 18.41
N THR A 882 26.22 -12.69 18.01
CA THR A 882 27.02 -11.83 18.88
C THR A 882 26.21 -10.70 19.53
N ASP A 883 25.14 -10.24 18.89
CA ASP A 883 24.25 -9.18 19.39
C ASP A 883 23.09 -9.68 20.26
N GLY A 884 23.03 -10.99 20.53
CA GLY A 884 22.01 -11.62 21.36
C GLY A 884 20.77 -12.09 20.60
N LEU A 885 20.70 -11.94 19.28
CA LEU A 885 19.69 -12.65 18.48
C LEU A 885 19.88 -14.17 18.63
N ARG A 886 18.79 -14.90 18.78
CA ARG A 886 18.77 -16.37 18.77
C ARG A 886 18.05 -16.88 17.52
N ALA A 887 18.54 -17.95 16.92
CA ALA A 887 17.86 -18.62 15.83
C ALA A 887 17.82 -20.13 16.03
N SER A 888 16.69 -20.73 15.69
CA SER A 888 16.43 -22.17 15.85
C SER A 888 15.81 -22.73 14.58
N VAL A 889 16.38 -23.79 14.02
CA VAL A 889 15.88 -24.50 12.84
C VAL A 889 15.60 -25.95 13.21
N LEU A 890 14.33 -26.38 13.07
CA LEU A 890 13.91 -27.74 13.36
C LEU A 890 13.72 -28.54 12.07
N GLN A 891 14.45 -29.62 11.90
CA GLN A 891 14.23 -30.61 10.85
C GLN A 891 13.18 -31.61 11.30
N LEU A 892 12.06 -31.68 10.58
CA LEU A 892 10.87 -32.45 10.92
C LEU A 892 10.55 -33.49 9.84
N ASN A 893 11.56 -34.31 9.50
CA ASN A 893 11.44 -35.36 8.49
C ASN A 893 10.28 -36.31 8.81
N GLY A 894 9.50 -36.66 7.78
CA GLY A 894 8.30 -37.47 7.94
C GLY A 894 7.04 -36.66 8.26
N ALA A 895 7.13 -35.48 8.86
CA ALA A 895 5.95 -34.66 9.19
C ALA A 895 5.66 -33.57 8.16
N ILE A 896 6.70 -32.92 7.63
CA ILE A 896 6.55 -31.75 6.74
C ILE A 896 7.34 -31.91 5.43
N ALA A 897 6.95 -31.14 4.42
CA ALA A 897 7.64 -31.03 3.13
C ALA A 897 7.72 -29.56 2.66
N GLU A 898 7.72 -28.61 3.60
CA GLU A 898 7.71 -27.17 3.35
C GLU A 898 8.66 -26.44 4.31
N TRP A 899 9.07 -25.22 3.96
CA TRP A 899 9.83 -24.33 4.83
C TRP A 899 8.95 -23.21 5.36
N ALA A 900 9.06 -22.91 6.65
CA ALA A 900 8.42 -21.76 7.26
C ALA A 900 9.31 -21.18 8.34
N SER A 901 9.09 -19.90 8.64
CA SER A 901 9.79 -19.18 9.71
C SER A 901 8.85 -18.21 10.41
N ALA A 902 9.06 -18.07 11.72
CA ALA A 902 8.49 -17.05 12.58
C ALA A 902 9.61 -16.33 13.32
N TRP A 903 9.41 -15.05 13.62
CA TRP A 903 10.38 -14.22 14.31
C TRP A 903 9.70 -13.29 15.30
N ARG A 904 10.44 -12.90 16.33
CA ARG A 904 10.00 -11.97 17.37
C ARG A 904 10.89 -10.73 17.37
N TYR A 905 10.26 -9.56 17.30
CA TYR A 905 10.93 -8.27 17.43
C TYR A 905 11.29 -7.98 18.88
N GLY A 906 12.21 -7.03 19.09
CA GLY A 906 12.56 -6.53 20.42
C GLY A 906 11.37 -5.91 21.19
N SER A 907 10.33 -5.47 20.48
CA SER A 907 9.06 -4.98 21.06
C SER A 907 8.14 -6.10 21.58
N GLY A 908 8.40 -7.36 21.21
CA GLY A 908 7.54 -8.50 21.50
C GLY A 908 6.58 -8.89 20.36
N GLU A 909 6.35 -8.00 19.38
CA GLU A 909 5.57 -8.30 18.16
C GLU A 909 6.19 -9.49 17.40
N THR A 910 5.35 -10.35 16.82
CA THR A 910 5.80 -11.49 16.01
C THR A 910 5.44 -11.30 14.53
N GLY A 911 6.21 -11.95 13.65
CA GLY A 911 5.91 -12.10 12.25
C GLY A 911 6.20 -13.52 11.80
N SER A 912 5.49 -14.02 10.79
CA SER A 912 5.69 -15.39 10.30
C SER A 912 5.26 -15.54 8.84
N ALA A 913 5.97 -16.40 8.11
CA ALA A 913 5.72 -16.70 6.71
C ALA A 913 6.12 -18.13 6.33
N LEU A 914 5.34 -18.73 5.43
CA LEU A 914 5.74 -19.88 4.63
C LEU A 914 6.67 -19.40 3.51
N PHE A 915 7.76 -20.11 3.26
CA PHE A 915 8.67 -19.91 2.12
C PHE A 915 8.33 -20.96 1.06
N TRP A 916 7.41 -20.61 0.17
CA TRP A 916 6.83 -21.54 -0.79
C TRP A 916 7.70 -21.65 -2.04
N LEU A 917 8.02 -22.89 -2.43
CA LEU A 917 8.72 -23.23 -3.66
C LEU A 917 7.82 -24.14 -4.52
N GLN A 918 8.01 -24.08 -5.84
CA GLN A 918 7.44 -25.06 -6.75
C GLN A 918 8.17 -26.40 -6.61
N ASP A 919 7.41 -27.49 -6.55
CA ASP A 919 7.91 -28.87 -6.45
C ASP A 919 8.06 -29.56 -7.81
N ALA A 920 7.70 -28.88 -8.91
CA ALA A 920 7.95 -29.36 -10.27
C ALA A 920 8.39 -28.23 -11.23
N ARG A 921 8.83 -28.66 -12.43
CA ARG A 921 9.24 -27.78 -13.53
C ARG A 921 8.10 -26.77 -13.81
N PRO A 922 8.40 -25.46 -13.94
CA PRO A 922 9.71 -24.91 -14.23
C PRO A 922 10.58 -24.56 -13.03
N TYR A 923 10.16 -24.73 -11.76
CA TYR A 923 10.95 -24.31 -10.59
C TYR A 923 11.31 -22.80 -10.63
N HIS A 924 10.33 -21.92 -10.84
CA HIS A 924 10.51 -20.48 -11.01
C HIS A 924 11.18 -19.74 -9.85
N HIS A 925 11.27 -20.36 -8.66
CA HIS A 925 12.11 -19.85 -7.58
C HIS A 925 13.60 -19.73 -7.99
N PHE A 926 14.08 -20.57 -8.93
CA PHE A 926 15.38 -20.39 -9.56
C PHE A 926 15.42 -19.24 -10.59
N SER A 927 14.29 -18.88 -11.22
CA SER A 927 14.22 -17.70 -12.10
C SER A 927 14.48 -16.41 -11.29
N TYR A 928 13.97 -16.31 -10.06
CA TYR A 928 14.23 -15.15 -9.21
C TYR A 928 15.67 -15.08 -8.70
N LEU A 929 16.28 -16.22 -8.38
CA LEU A 929 17.72 -16.30 -8.13
C LEU A 929 18.50 -15.82 -9.37
N LEU A 930 18.11 -16.29 -10.55
CA LEU A 930 18.76 -15.93 -11.82
C LEU A 930 18.66 -14.43 -12.12
N ARG A 931 17.55 -13.76 -11.82
CA ARG A 931 17.45 -12.29 -11.94
C ARG A 931 18.46 -11.56 -11.05
N GLY A 932 18.71 -12.07 -9.84
CA GLY A 932 19.78 -11.55 -8.98
C GLY A 932 21.18 -11.77 -9.55
N ILE A 933 21.42 -12.92 -10.19
CA ILE A 933 22.68 -13.26 -10.85
C ILE A 933 22.91 -12.40 -12.10
N GLU A 934 21.86 -12.20 -12.90
CA GLU A 934 21.87 -11.36 -14.08
C GLU A 934 22.23 -9.91 -13.72
N LYS A 935 21.58 -9.34 -12.70
CA LYS A 935 21.93 -8.01 -12.17
C LYS A 935 23.40 -7.90 -11.78
N MET A 936 23.97 -8.96 -11.19
CA MET A 936 25.38 -8.98 -10.82
C MET A 936 26.30 -8.95 -12.04
N PHE A 937 26.02 -9.78 -13.06
CA PHE A 937 26.86 -9.83 -14.27
C PHE A 937 26.80 -8.53 -15.06
N TYR A 938 25.65 -7.86 -15.08
CA TYR A 938 25.52 -6.53 -15.67
C TYR A 938 26.27 -5.46 -14.89
N ALA A 939 26.05 -5.40 -13.58
CA ALA A 939 26.61 -4.33 -12.76
C ALA A 939 28.11 -4.53 -12.45
N GLY A 940 28.67 -5.70 -12.76
CA GLY A 940 30.04 -6.05 -12.39
C GLY A 940 30.26 -6.21 -10.87
N LYS A 941 29.18 -6.21 -10.07
CA LYS A 941 29.21 -6.22 -8.60
C LYS A 941 28.12 -7.13 -8.01
N PRO A 942 28.31 -7.75 -6.83
CA PRO A 942 27.32 -8.66 -6.24
C PRO A 942 25.98 -7.96 -5.96
N THR A 943 24.87 -8.66 -6.21
CA THR A 943 23.51 -8.17 -5.90
C THR A 943 23.21 -8.21 -4.40
N TRP A 944 23.83 -9.15 -3.68
CA TRP A 944 23.87 -9.22 -2.23
C TRP A 944 25.28 -9.65 -1.78
N PRO A 945 25.68 -9.33 -0.53
CA PRO A 945 27.00 -9.67 -0.02
C PRO A 945 27.20 -11.19 0.05
N VAL A 946 28.35 -11.67 -0.42
CA VAL A 946 28.74 -13.08 -0.28
C VAL A 946 28.97 -13.48 1.18
N GLU A 947 29.24 -12.50 2.04
CA GLU A 947 29.37 -12.69 3.49
C GLU A 947 28.15 -13.39 4.10
N ARG A 948 26.94 -13.18 3.54
CA ARG A 948 25.73 -13.96 3.91
C ARG A 948 26.02 -15.45 3.80
N THR A 949 26.39 -15.89 2.60
CA THR A 949 26.60 -17.31 2.29
C THR A 949 27.86 -17.86 2.96
N LEU A 950 28.90 -17.05 3.14
CA LEU A 950 30.07 -17.43 3.94
C LEU A 950 29.67 -17.76 5.38
N LEU A 951 28.85 -16.90 6.00
CA LEU A 951 28.36 -17.12 7.35
C LEU A 951 27.44 -18.34 7.42
N THR A 952 26.52 -18.51 6.47
CA THR A 952 25.67 -19.70 6.37
C THR A 952 26.48 -20.99 6.21
N SER A 953 27.50 -21.00 5.34
CA SER A 953 28.40 -22.14 5.13
C SER A 953 29.15 -22.52 6.41
N GLY A 954 29.76 -21.53 7.07
CA GLY A 954 30.49 -21.76 8.33
C GLY A 954 29.57 -22.18 9.48
N ALA A 955 28.35 -21.64 9.54
CA ALA A 955 27.36 -22.04 10.52
C ALA A 955 26.93 -23.50 10.34
N LEU A 956 26.70 -23.94 9.09
CA LEU A 956 26.33 -25.32 8.79
C LEU A 956 27.43 -26.30 9.20
N ASP A 957 28.68 -26.01 8.83
CA ASP A 957 29.85 -26.82 9.21
C ASP A 957 29.94 -26.95 10.75
N ALA A 958 29.88 -25.83 11.46
CA ALA A 958 29.91 -25.80 12.92
C ALA A 958 28.74 -26.59 13.57
N LEU A 959 27.54 -26.50 13.01
CA LEU A 959 26.37 -27.23 13.50
C LEU A 959 26.51 -28.74 13.28
N LEU A 960 27.09 -29.16 12.17
CA LEU A 960 27.31 -30.58 11.87
C LEU A 960 28.48 -31.17 12.66
N ILE A 961 29.52 -30.38 12.95
CA ILE A 961 30.55 -30.73 13.92
C ILE A 961 29.92 -30.91 15.31
N SER A 962 29.10 -29.96 15.76
CA SER A 962 28.36 -30.09 17.03
C SER A 962 27.53 -31.37 17.04
N LYS A 963 26.85 -31.72 15.94
CA LYS A 963 26.10 -32.98 15.84
C LYS A 963 27.00 -34.22 15.96
N ARG A 964 28.10 -34.26 15.22
CA ARG A 964 29.08 -35.37 15.22
C ARG A 964 29.65 -35.58 16.62
N ASP A 965 29.92 -34.50 17.33
CA ASP A 965 30.62 -34.47 18.62
C ASP A 965 29.65 -34.50 19.82
N GLY A 966 28.45 -35.08 19.65
CA GLY A 966 27.51 -35.37 20.76
C GLY A 966 26.50 -34.26 21.07
N GLY A 967 26.47 -33.17 20.30
CA GLY A 967 25.46 -32.12 20.39
C GLY A 967 25.72 -31.05 21.45
N ASP A 968 26.96 -30.92 21.92
CA ASP A 968 27.37 -29.87 22.84
C ASP A 968 27.54 -28.51 22.14
N TRP A 969 27.58 -27.44 22.94
CA TRP A 969 27.85 -26.09 22.45
C TRP A 969 29.22 -26.00 21.80
N LEU A 970 29.27 -25.42 20.60
CA LEU A 970 30.50 -25.12 19.88
C LEU A 970 30.64 -23.61 19.75
N GLU A 971 31.68 -23.04 20.36
CA GLU A 971 32.03 -21.63 20.18
C GLU A 971 32.62 -21.39 18.78
N THR A 972 32.22 -20.30 18.14
CA THR A 972 32.56 -20.02 16.73
C THR A 972 33.24 -18.65 16.57
N PRO A 973 34.40 -18.40 17.23
CA PRO A 973 35.08 -17.10 17.15
C PRO A 973 35.52 -16.72 15.72
N TYR A 974 35.65 -17.71 14.84
CA TYR A 974 35.96 -17.51 13.41
C TYR A 974 34.77 -17.04 12.57
N LEU A 975 33.53 -17.11 13.10
CA LEU A 975 32.30 -16.64 12.46
C LEU A 975 31.94 -15.19 12.85
N ASP A 976 32.92 -14.38 13.31
CA ASP A 976 32.77 -12.92 13.50
C ASP A 976 32.77 -12.17 12.15
N VAL A 977 31.78 -12.49 11.30
CA VAL A 977 31.61 -11.88 9.98
C VAL A 977 30.52 -10.82 10.07
N LYS A 978 30.89 -9.55 9.90
CA LYS A 978 29.98 -8.41 9.92
C LYS A 978 29.74 -7.89 8.53
N TYR A 979 28.48 -7.66 8.18
CA TYR A 979 28.12 -7.08 6.89
C TYR A 979 26.76 -6.39 6.95
N LYS A 980 26.50 -5.53 5.96
CA LYS A 980 25.18 -4.97 5.69
C LYS A 980 24.75 -5.39 4.31
N SER A 981 23.46 -5.67 4.18
CA SER A 981 22.83 -6.07 2.93
C SER A 981 21.72 -5.09 2.62
N ASP A 982 21.84 -4.40 1.49
CA ASP A 982 20.81 -3.49 0.97
C ASP A 982 19.75 -4.25 0.16
N TRP A 983 19.93 -5.57 -0.02
CA TRP A 983 18.99 -6.41 -0.74
C TRP A 983 17.66 -6.50 0.01
N ASN A 984 16.58 -6.13 -0.65
CA ASN A 984 15.22 -6.31 -0.16
C ASN A 984 14.54 -7.41 -0.96
N TRP A 985 13.91 -8.33 -0.24
CA TRP A 985 12.97 -9.25 -0.86
C TRP A 985 11.72 -8.48 -1.29
N SER A 986 11.26 -8.76 -2.50
CA SER A 986 9.96 -8.34 -3.04
C SER A 986 9.17 -9.59 -3.37
N GLN A 987 7.88 -9.60 -3.03
CA GLN A 987 6.99 -10.71 -3.37
C GLN A 987 7.03 -10.93 -4.89
N PRO A 988 7.41 -12.13 -5.36
CA PRO A 988 7.40 -12.39 -6.79
C PRO A 988 5.98 -12.50 -7.34
N ASP A 989 5.83 -12.29 -8.66
CA ASP A 989 4.55 -12.43 -9.36
C ASP A 989 3.89 -13.78 -9.07
N PRO A 990 2.54 -13.87 -9.06
CA PRO A 990 1.86 -15.14 -8.89
C PRO A 990 2.37 -16.20 -9.88
N PRO A 991 2.56 -17.46 -9.44
CA PRO A 991 3.04 -18.51 -10.33
C PRO A 991 2.08 -18.73 -11.50
N LEU A 992 2.62 -19.06 -12.67
CA LEU A 992 1.87 -19.20 -13.94
C LEU A 992 0.73 -20.25 -13.86
N ARG A 993 -0.23 -20.16 -14.80
CA ARG A 993 -1.46 -20.99 -14.86
C ARG A 993 -1.18 -22.47 -14.57
N GLY A 994 -1.92 -23.03 -13.59
CA GLY A 994 -1.78 -24.41 -13.11
C GLY A 994 -1.16 -24.52 -11.73
N TRP A 995 -0.42 -23.50 -11.29
CA TRP A 995 0.12 -23.37 -9.94
C TRP A 995 -0.62 -22.28 -9.18
N GLN A 996 -1.00 -22.53 -7.93
CA GLN A 996 -1.61 -21.52 -7.07
C GLN A 996 -0.81 -21.42 -5.78
N LEU A 997 -0.52 -20.20 -5.34
CA LEU A 997 -0.02 -19.99 -3.98
C LEU A 997 -1.03 -20.56 -2.98
N PRO A 998 -0.57 -21.21 -1.90
CA PRO A 998 -1.48 -21.71 -0.88
C PRO A 998 -2.36 -20.59 -0.34
N ARG A 999 -3.66 -20.71 -0.54
CA ARG A 999 -4.64 -19.85 0.13
C ARG A 999 -4.83 -20.41 1.54
N LYS A 1000 -4.59 -19.59 2.57
CA LYS A 1000 -4.97 -19.96 3.93
C LYS A 1000 -6.49 -20.19 3.92
N LYS A 1001 -6.93 -21.44 4.07
CA LYS A 1001 -8.34 -21.69 4.43
C LYS A 1001 -8.54 -20.98 5.77
N LYS A 1002 -9.46 -20.02 5.78
CA LYS A 1002 -9.81 -19.24 6.98
C LYS A 1002 -10.37 -20.17 8.05
#